data_AF-A0A3M1P3Y4-F1
#
_entry.id   AF-A0A3M1P3Y4-F1
#
_cell.length_a   1.000
_cell.length_b   1.000
_cell.length_c   1.000
_cell.angle_alpha   90.00
_cell.angle_beta   90.00
_cell.angle_gamma   90.00
#
_symmetry.space_group_name_H-M   'P 1'
#
loop_
_entity.id
_entity.type
_entity.pdbx_description
1 polymer ?
#
loop_
_entity_poly.entity_id
_entity_poly.type
_entity_poly.pdbx_seq_one_letter_code
_entity_poly.pdbx_strand_id
1 'polypeptide(L)'
;MKPQAFLQTLLLIIVFQFFLSVQSFAQCLIVTREGEKVRDLNLNAWWETNYLGETILVVEDESILKNAHIPYQLLERDMETNHYYWVEKNQFQNGNWEDITEIPGVKLLWFSGNAAIVKYDSQYFAHNVSTAFRVRRIQPRLSFIQRNEFKPRGLFKQMSPNEVINTIIDSVNIDSIYYSERHLSGEMPYWNDGQLDSIMTRYSYHPDIFKAQNYIQDRLEDYGYDVQLHSFSFTTFYDVQFAPNQTQHLWIVSEDKIYHSGDAGLNWEVQYDLGSGTTLWSVFPLTTQEVYTVGENGRILKTTDGGNTWQIQSSPVGDFLFGVFFIDSNTGWICGDNGRILHTTNGGSSWSIQTTPTSSRLYDIFFIDNQNGWAVGRNGTILHTSNGGGSWSLQSTPTGTRLYGVHFLNATKGYAVGWDGVVLRTTNGGSTWSIVNVPLNNYFYDVDFIDENVGMIVGWNGSCLTTQDGGNTWVSAGNIFHKDVYGFDLVNTSLAWASGAGVVASTTDFGSTWENQLSQIPGSGLNNVVATKLGTMYPDQYYIICAHYDDTSNDPMHRAPGADDNGSGTSAVIEAARVLKDYQFNYTIKFVLFAGEEQGLLGSEAYVADAQANGDQILGALNMDMIAYDGNNDGSMEIHAGNLAGSQQIGSLMVSNASDWNLPITVEYKTSNSSGASDHASFWGAGYPAVLIIEDFSDFTPYYHTTNDRLITLNPGYFKSLAQLTIGSLAMLAELDTTTVLITDEKSIPYDFYLYQNYPNPFNPSTTIAYELKKAGMVKLEIFNCLGERVALLKDEYQLPGEYRIIWQGTDNHGYPVSSGIYLYRMSIGDQRLQRKMLLLK
;
A
#
# COMPACT_ATOMS: atom_id res chain seq x y z
N MET A 1 26.83 -50.66 45.49
CA MET A 1 25.65 -51.28 44.83
C MET A 1 24.42 -50.46 45.20
N LYS A 2 24.34 -49.20 44.77
CA LYS A 2 23.65 -48.64 43.57
C LYS A 2 22.11 -48.79 43.56
N PRO A 3 21.38 -47.80 44.11
CA PRO A 3 19.97 -47.55 43.84
C PRO A 3 19.84 -46.54 42.67
N GLN A 4 20.28 -46.93 41.48
CA GLN A 4 20.16 -46.12 40.25
C GLN A 4 19.43 -46.85 39.11
N ALA A 5 19.14 -48.15 39.25
CA ALA A 5 18.54 -48.95 38.19
C ALA A 5 17.01 -48.97 38.21
N PHE A 6 16.35 -48.62 39.32
CA PHE A 6 14.88 -48.75 39.44
C PHE A 6 14.11 -47.52 38.95
N LEU A 7 14.73 -46.33 38.92
CA LEU A 7 14.10 -45.13 38.36
C LEU A 7 14.15 -45.09 36.82
N GLN A 8 15.13 -45.74 36.19
CA GLN A 8 15.22 -45.78 34.73
C GLN A 8 14.19 -46.72 34.09
N THR A 9 13.75 -47.78 34.78
CA THR A 9 12.78 -48.74 34.24
C THR A 9 11.32 -48.28 34.41
N LEU A 10 11.01 -47.51 35.46
CA LEU A 10 9.66 -46.94 35.64
C LEU A 10 9.42 -45.73 34.72
N LEU A 11 10.46 -44.93 34.44
CA LEU A 11 10.38 -43.85 33.44
C LEU A 11 10.23 -44.41 32.02
N LEU A 12 10.85 -45.57 31.71
CA LEU A 12 10.71 -46.21 30.40
C LEU A 12 9.29 -46.74 30.13
N ILE A 13 8.57 -47.19 31.16
CA ILE A 13 7.21 -47.77 31.00
C ILE A 13 6.13 -46.67 30.91
N ILE A 14 6.33 -45.52 31.58
CA ILE A 14 5.46 -44.35 31.40
C ILE A 14 5.71 -43.68 30.03
N VAL A 15 6.94 -43.76 29.51
CA VAL A 15 7.27 -43.29 28.16
C VAL A 15 6.74 -44.26 27.08
N PHE A 16 6.75 -45.59 27.30
CA PHE A 16 6.28 -46.54 26.28
C PHE A 16 4.75 -46.66 26.14
N GLN A 17 3.96 -46.25 27.14
CA GLN A 17 2.50 -46.13 26.98
C GLN A 17 2.04 -44.82 26.31
N PHE A 18 2.97 -43.91 26.02
CA PHE A 18 2.74 -42.72 25.17
C PHE A 18 3.14 -42.92 23.70
N PHE A 19 3.42 -44.17 23.28
CA PHE A 19 3.89 -44.52 21.92
C PHE A 19 2.82 -45.15 21.00
N LEU A 20 1.54 -44.88 21.24
CA LEU A 20 0.45 -45.31 20.36
C LEU A 20 -0.52 -44.16 20.07
N SER A 21 -0.15 -43.31 19.10
CA SER A 21 -0.98 -42.70 18.05
C SER A 21 -0.36 -41.36 17.61
N VAL A 22 0.62 -41.42 16.69
CA VAL A 22 0.97 -40.23 15.92
C VAL A 22 -0.12 -40.07 14.86
N GLN A 23 -1.16 -39.31 15.18
CA GLN A 23 -1.97 -38.67 14.16
C GLN A 23 -1.34 -37.31 13.89
N SER A 24 -1.10 -37.00 12.61
CA SER A 24 -0.85 -35.64 12.16
C SER A 24 -1.97 -34.76 12.70
N PHE A 25 -1.66 -33.71 13.49
CA PHE A 25 -2.66 -32.68 13.69
C PHE A 25 -2.81 -31.99 12.36
N ALA A 26 -3.96 -32.17 11.77
CA ALA A 26 -4.26 -31.57 10.51
C ALA A 26 -5.38 -30.56 10.78
N GLN A 27 -5.22 -29.36 10.21
CA GLN A 27 -5.94 -28.19 10.68
C GLN A 27 -7.42 -28.28 10.34
N CYS A 28 -8.24 -27.64 11.16
CA CYS A 28 -9.68 -27.56 10.95
C CYS A 28 -10.02 -26.25 10.24
N LEU A 29 -10.69 -26.36 9.10
CA LEU A 29 -11.33 -25.23 8.44
C LEU A 29 -12.75 -25.08 8.98
N ILE A 30 -13.04 -23.92 9.54
CA ILE A 30 -14.27 -23.66 10.29
C ILE A 30 -14.87 -22.32 9.87
N VAL A 31 -16.19 -22.20 9.96
CA VAL A 31 -16.90 -20.92 9.85
C VAL A 31 -17.71 -20.66 11.12
N THR A 32 -17.73 -19.43 11.60
CA THR A 32 -18.54 -18.97 12.74
C THR A 32 -19.16 -17.60 12.47
N ARG A 33 -20.24 -17.26 13.16
CA ARG A 33 -20.85 -15.91 13.16
C ARG A 33 -20.46 -15.07 14.39
N GLU A 34 -19.60 -15.62 15.23
CA GLU A 34 -19.19 -15.01 16.50
C GLU A 34 -17.72 -14.58 16.42
N GLY A 35 -17.34 -13.96 15.29
CA GLY A 35 -15.96 -13.59 14.98
C GLY A 35 -15.31 -12.71 16.04
N GLU A 36 -16.07 -11.79 16.64
CA GLU A 36 -15.59 -10.93 17.74
C GLU A 36 -15.16 -11.75 18.96
N LYS A 37 -15.98 -12.73 19.39
CA LYS A 37 -15.62 -13.62 20.51
C LYS A 37 -14.39 -14.47 20.22
N VAL A 38 -14.13 -14.77 18.95
CA VAL A 38 -12.93 -15.51 18.56
C VAL A 38 -11.69 -14.63 18.62
N ARG A 39 -11.79 -13.33 18.32
CA ARG A 39 -10.68 -12.38 18.49
C ARG A 39 -10.25 -12.27 19.96
N ASP A 40 -11.20 -12.31 20.89
CA ASP A 40 -10.94 -12.30 22.33
C ASP A 40 -10.17 -13.53 22.84
N LEU A 41 -10.17 -14.63 22.08
CA LEU A 41 -9.42 -15.85 22.44
C LEU A 41 -7.93 -15.76 22.08
N ASN A 42 -7.50 -14.72 21.35
CA ASN A 42 -6.12 -14.51 20.91
C ASN A 42 -5.48 -15.77 20.29
N LEU A 43 -6.22 -16.41 19.38
CA LEU A 43 -5.81 -17.67 18.77
C LEU A 43 -4.73 -17.45 17.71
N ASN A 44 -3.77 -18.36 17.65
CA ASN A 44 -2.81 -18.46 16.57
C ASN A 44 -3.45 -19.06 15.31
N ALA A 45 -4.38 -18.32 14.69
CA ALA A 45 -5.19 -18.76 13.57
C ALA A 45 -5.03 -17.85 12.34
N TRP A 46 -5.27 -18.39 11.14
CA TRP A 46 -5.64 -17.55 9.99
C TRP A 46 -7.15 -17.34 10.04
N TRP A 47 -7.61 -16.13 9.80
CA TRP A 47 -9.03 -15.84 9.80
C TRP A 47 -9.36 -14.68 8.88
N GLU A 48 -10.61 -14.68 8.43
CA GLU A 48 -11.14 -13.64 7.54
C GLU A 48 -12.64 -13.50 7.79
N THR A 49 -13.15 -12.27 7.79
CA THR A 49 -14.56 -11.96 8.07
C THR A 49 -15.19 -11.28 6.88
N ASN A 50 -16.39 -11.73 6.51
CA ASN A 50 -17.17 -11.12 5.44
C ASN A 50 -18.05 -9.97 5.96
N TYR A 51 -18.63 -9.19 5.04
CA TYR A 51 -19.48 -8.05 5.37
C TYR A 51 -20.81 -8.42 6.05
N LEU A 52 -21.17 -9.71 6.13
CA LEU A 52 -22.32 -10.22 6.88
C LEU A 52 -21.93 -10.72 8.28
N GLY A 53 -20.67 -10.54 8.69
CA GLY A 53 -20.16 -10.96 10.00
C GLY A 53 -19.81 -12.44 10.11
N GLU A 54 -19.78 -13.18 9.00
CA GLU A 54 -19.35 -14.57 8.97
C GLU A 54 -17.83 -14.64 8.89
N THR A 55 -17.22 -15.32 9.85
CA THR A 55 -15.77 -15.43 10.01
C THR A 55 -15.30 -16.85 9.71
N ILE A 56 -14.38 -16.99 8.76
CA ILE A 56 -13.65 -18.21 8.51
C ILE A 56 -12.47 -18.28 9.44
N LEU A 57 -12.15 -19.48 9.91
CA LEU A 57 -11.06 -19.76 10.80
C LEU A 57 -10.32 -20.99 10.32
N VAL A 58 -8.99 -20.89 10.27
CA VAL A 58 -8.11 -22.06 10.25
C VAL A 58 -7.47 -22.19 11.62
N VAL A 59 -7.91 -23.21 12.36
CA VAL A 59 -7.43 -23.50 13.72
C VAL A 59 -6.77 -24.87 13.78
N GLU A 60 -5.83 -25.03 14.69
CA GLU A 60 -5.15 -26.32 14.93
C GLU A 60 -6.14 -27.39 15.44
N ASP A 61 -7.05 -27.01 16.34
CA ASP A 61 -8.08 -27.89 16.89
C ASP A 61 -9.36 -27.09 17.19
N GLU A 62 -10.50 -27.62 16.76
CA GLU A 62 -11.83 -27.08 17.02
C GLU A 62 -12.24 -27.13 18.51
N SER A 63 -11.54 -27.93 19.34
CA SER A 63 -11.82 -28.06 20.77
C SER A 63 -11.73 -26.73 21.52
N ILE A 64 -10.90 -25.79 21.03
CA ILE A 64 -10.76 -24.46 21.62
C ILE A 64 -12.04 -23.63 21.52
N LEU A 65 -12.75 -23.74 20.38
CA LEU A 65 -14.03 -23.08 20.17
C LEU A 65 -15.13 -23.76 20.99
N LYS A 66 -15.10 -25.11 21.11
CA LYS A 66 -16.02 -25.84 22.00
C LYS A 66 -15.86 -25.41 23.46
N ASN A 67 -14.64 -25.30 23.96
CA ASN A 67 -14.36 -24.89 25.34
C ASN A 67 -14.77 -23.44 25.60
N ALA A 68 -14.65 -22.57 24.60
CA ALA A 68 -15.10 -21.18 24.64
C ALA A 68 -16.62 -21.02 24.42
N HIS A 69 -17.37 -22.10 24.21
CA HIS A 69 -18.80 -22.09 23.91
C HIS A 69 -19.15 -21.24 22.66
N ILE A 70 -18.23 -21.16 21.70
CA ILE A 70 -18.44 -20.44 20.45
C ILE A 70 -19.09 -21.38 19.43
N PRO A 71 -20.31 -21.08 18.92
CA PRO A 71 -20.94 -21.90 17.90
C PRO A 71 -20.18 -21.79 16.57
N TYR A 72 -19.97 -22.93 15.90
CA TYR A 72 -19.23 -22.98 14.65
C TYR A 72 -19.70 -24.11 13.74
N GLN A 73 -19.41 -24.00 12.45
CA GLN A 73 -19.58 -25.03 11.43
C GLN A 73 -18.19 -25.51 10.98
N LEU A 74 -17.89 -26.79 11.20
CA LEU A 74 -16.70 -27.43 10.66
C LEU A 74 -16.90 -27.77 9.19
N LEU A 75 -15.96 -27.35 8.33
CA LEU A 75 -16.02 -27.56 6.89
C LEU A 75 -15.12 -28.69 6.42
N GLU A 76 -13.89 -28.74 6.92
CA GLU A 76 -12.93 -29.79 6.59
C GLU A 76 -12.07 -30.04 7.84
N ARG A 77 -11.84 -31.32 8.13
CA ARG A 77 -10.80 -31.73 9.08
C ARG A 77 -9.56 -32.03 8.28
N ASP A 78 -8.44 -31.90 8.95
CA ASP A 78 -7.20 -32.37 8.43
C ASP A 78 -6.75 -31.69 7.12
N MET A 79 -6.80 -30.35 7.10
CA MET A 79 -6.33 -29.57 5.95
C MET A 79 -4.86 -29.87 5.63
N GLU A 80 -4.62 -30.57 4.52
CA GLU A 80 -3.31 -30.67 3.85
C GLU A 80 -3.04 -29.43 2.98
N THR A 81 -1.87 -29.32 2.34
CA THR A 81 -1.47 -28.21 1.42
C THR A 81 -2.29 -28.13 0.11
N ASN A 82 -3.52 -28.60 0.13
CA ASN A 82 -4.49 -28.38 -0.94
C ASN A 82 -4.90 -26.90 -0.93
N HIS A 83 -5.23 -26.36 -2.11
CA HIS A 83 -5.51 -24.93 -2.23
C HIS A 83 -6.99 -24.67 -1.89
N TYR A 84 -7.22 -24.06 -0.73
CA TYR A 84 -8.54 -23.62 -0.27
C TYR A 84 -8.70 -22.13 -0.58
N TYR A 85 -9.91 -21.74 -0.95
CA TYR A 85 -10.20 -20.38 -1.36
C TYR A 85 -11.51 -19.90 -0.76
N TRP A 86 -11.47 -18.67 -0.28
CA TRP A 86 -12.64 -17.87 -0.03
C TRP A 86 -13.00 -17.15 -1.31
N VAL A 87 -14.24 -17.34 -1.76
CA VAL A 87 -14.79 -16.72 -2.96
C VAL A 87 -15.96 -15.88 -2.53
N GLU A 88 -15.94 -14.61 -2.88
CA GLU A 88 -16.99 -13.67 -2.53
C GLU A 88 -17.48 -12.98 -3.79
N LYS A 89 -18.80 -12.82 -3.92
CA LYS A 89 -19.35 -12.01 -5.00
C LYS A 89 -18.82 -10.59 -4.88
N ASN A 90 -18.25 -10.09 -5.96
CA ASN A 90 -17.93 -8.69 -6.07
C ASN A 90 -19.24 -7.90 -5.93
N GLN A 91 -19.31 -7.00 -4.94
CA GLN A 91 -20.55 -6.25 -4.64
C GLN A 91 -21.02 -5.37 -5.81
N PHE A 92 -20.17 -5.20 -6.83
CA PHE A 92 -20.37 -4.33 -7.99
C PHE A 92 -20.62 -5.09 -9.28
N GLN A 93 -20.59 -6.43 -9.26
CA GLN A 93 -20.82 -7.26 -10.44
C GLN A 93 -21.72 -8.46 -10.09
N ASN A 94 -22.72 -8.72 -10.94
CA ASN A 94 -23.69 -9.76 -10.68
C ASN A 94 -23.16 -11.13 -11.16
N GLY A 95 -22.17 -11.69 -10.45
CA GLY A 95 -21.57 -12.97 -10.78
C GLY A 95 -22.54 -14.15 -10.64
N ASN A 96 -22.51 -15.11 -11.57
CA ASN A 96 -23.28 -16.35 -11.44
C ASN A 96 -22.43 -17.41 -10.76
N TRP A 97 -22.93 -18.03 -9.70
CA TRP A 97 -22.17 -19.07 -8.98
C TRP A 97 -21.90 -20.31 -9.83
N GLU A 98 -22.68 -20.52 -10.90
CA GLU A 98 -22.40 -21.53 -11.92
C GLU A 98 -20.99 -21.34 -12.53
N ASP A 99 -20.52 -20.10 -12.70
CA ASP A 99 -19.17 -19.78 -13.20
C ASP A 99 -18.06 -20.31 -12.28
N ILE A 100 -18.36 -20.54 -11.00
CA ILE A 100 -17.43 -21.11 -10.02
C ILE A 100 -17.59 -22.63 -9.96
N THR A 101 -18.82 -23.12 -9.86
CA THR A 101 -19.11 -24.55 -9.63
C THR A 101 -18.92 -25.42 -10.87
N GLU A 102 -18.93 -24.83 -12.07
CA GLU A 102 -18.68 -25.56 -13.33
C GLU A 102 -17.19 -25.66 -13.68
N ILE A 103 -16.30 -24.94 -12.98
CA ILE A 103 -14.85 -25.04 -13.19
C ILE A 103 -14.41 -26.48 -12.86
N PRO A 104 -13.84 -27.23 -13.83
CA PRO A 104 -13.45 -28.62 -13.59
C PRO A 104 -12.42 -28.74 -12.46
N GLY A 105 -12.75 -29.52 -11.44
CA GLY A 105 -11.88 -29.75 -10.27
C GLY A 105 -12.21 -28.89 -9.04
N VAL A 106 -13.20 -27.99 -9.11
CA VAL A 106 -13.68 -27.25 -7.94
C VAL A 106 -14.56 -28.12 -7.06
N LYS A 107 -14.29 -28.12 -5.75
CA LYS A 107 -15.14 -28.70 -4.70
C LYS A 107 -15.66 -27.59 -3.79
N LEU A 108 -16.96 -27.29 -3.83
CA LEU A 108 -17.61 -26.36 -2.92
C LEU A 108 -17.76 -26.97 -1.52
N LEU A 109 -17.20 -26.33 -0.50
CA LEU A 109 -17.20 -26.78 0.90
C LEU A 109 -18.25 -26.05 1.75
N TRP A 110 -18.50 -24.77 1.44
CA TRP A 110 -19.46 -23.94 2.16
C TRP A 110 -20.01 -22.86 1.24
N PHE A 111 -21.22 -22.40 1.54
CA PHE A 111 -21.92 -21.39 0.77
C PHE A 111 -22.88 -20.60 1.65
N SER A 112 -22.87 -19.28 1.51
CA SER A 112 -23.77 -18.36 2.22
C SER A 112 -24.18 -17.20 1.30
N GLY A 113 -24.85 -17.53 0.20
CA GLY A 113 -25.47 -16.57 -0.73
C GLY A 113 -24.49 -15.74 -1.55
N ASN A 114 -23.64 -14.96 -0.88
CA ASN A 114 -22.66 -14.06 -1.47
C ASN A 114 -21.21 -14.46 -1.19
N ALA A 115 -20.98 -15.49 -0.37
CA ALA A 115 -19.67 -16.08 -0.20
C ALA A 115 -19.71 -17.59 -0.28
N ALA A 116 -18.57 -18.17 -0.66
CA ALA A 116 -18.35 -19.59 -0.81
C ALA A 116 -16.94 -19.93 -0.36
N ILE A 117 -16.77 -21.13 0.18
CA ILE A 117 -15.45 -21.73 0.36
C ILE A 117 -15.34 -22.87 -0.63
N VAL A 118 -14.29 -22.84 -1.43
CA VAL A 118 -14.01 -23.88 -2.42
C VAL A 118 -12.62 -24.44 -2.22
N LYS A 119 -12.45 -25.69 -2.60
CA LYS A 119 -11.17 -26.40 -2.68
C LYS A 119 -10.85 -26.64 -4.15
N TYR A 120 -9.62 -26.34 -4.56
CA TYR A 120 -9.13 -26.52 -5.92
C TYR A 120 -7.69 -27.05 -5.87
N ASP A 121 -7.32 -27.96 -6.77
CA ASP A 121 -6.01 -28.65 -6.71
C ASP A 121 -4.84 -27.81 -7.26
N SER A 122 -5.05 -26.51 -7.52
CA SER A 122 -4.06 -25.61 -8.12
C SER A 122 -4.07 -24.24 -7.45
N GLN A 123 -2.90 -23.63 -7.28
CA GLN A 123 -2.74 -22.27 -6.74
C GLN A 123 -3.40 -21.17 -7.60
N TYR A 124 -3.66 -21.48 -8.87
CA TYR A 124 -4.18 -20.54 -9.87
C TYR A 124 -5.71 -20.51 -9.93
N PHE A 125 -6.42 -20.96 -8.88
CA PHE A 125 -7.88 -20.95 -8.87
C PHE A 125 -8.47 -19.56 -9.16
N ALA A 126 -7.89 -18.50 -8.59
CA ALA A 126 -8.31 -17.11 -8.84
C ALA A 126 -8.27 -16.71 -10.34
N HIS A 127 -7.44 -17.36 -11.16
CA HIS A 127 -7.29 -17.08 -12.59
C HIS A 127 -8.40 -17.71 -13.44
N ASN A 128 -9.07 -18.74 -12.91
CA ASN A 128 -10.18 -19.43 -13.58
C ASN A 128 -11.55 -18.86 -13.21
N VAL A 129 -11.57 -17.86 -12.34
CA VAL A 129 -12.76 -17.26 -11.77
C VAL A 129 -13.00 -15.91 -12.44
N SER A 130 -14.26 -15.63 -12.81
CA SER A 130 -14.60 -14.35 -13.42
C SER A 130 -14.33 -13.18 -12.48
N THR A 131 -14.07 -12.00 -13.04
CA THR A 131 -13.86 -10.74 -12.29
C THR A 131 -15.06 -10.33 -11.42
N ALA A 132 -16.20 -11.00 -11.59
CA ALA A 132 -17.39 -10.82 -10.77
C ALA A 132 -17.28 -11.48 -9.38
N PHE A 133 -16.17 -12.15 -9.10
CA PHE A 133 -15.87 -12.74 -7.80
C PHE A 133 -14.48 -12.30 -7.31
N ARG A 134 -14.39 -11.95 -6.03
CA ARG A 134 -13.12 -11.82 -5.32
C ARG A 134 -12.71 -13.19 -4.81
N VAL A 135 -11.47 -13.58 -5.07
CA VAL A 135 -10.92 -14.87 -4.64
C VAL A 135 -9.72 -14.61 -3.76
N ARG A 136 -9.78 -15.10 -2.52
CA ARG A 136 -8.67 -15.05 -1.57
C ARG A 136 -8.26 -16.47 -1.20
N ARG A 137 -6.95 -16.73 -1.21
CA ARG A 137 -6.44 -18.04 -0.81
C ARG A 137 -6.52 -18.14 0.71
N ILE A 138 -7.24 -19.14 1.20
CA ILE A 138 -7.21 -19.52 2.60
C ILE A 138 -5.85 -20.15 2.82
N GLN A 139 -5.02 -19.52 3.63
CA GLN A 139 -3.69 -20.04 3.96
C GLN A 139 -3.82 -20.95 5.18
N PRO A 140 -3.68 -22.28 5.04
CA PRO A 140 -3.34 -23.09 6.19
C PRO A 140 -2.01 -22.54 6.71
N ARG A 141 -1.96 -22.12 7.97
CA ARG A 141 -0.65 -21.98 8.60
C ARG A 141 -0.03 -23.36 8.49
N LEU A 142 1.21 -23.50 8.02
CA LEU A 142 1.91 -24.73 8.31
C LEU A 142 1.91 -24.83 9.84
N SER A 143 1.09 -25.71 10.40
CA SER A 143 1.28 -26.16 11.78
C SER A 143 2.75 -26.45 11.84
N PHE A 144 3.46 -25.79 12.76
CA PHE A 144 4.86 -26.03 13.05
C PHE A 144 5.18 -27.44 12.59
N ILE A 145 6.07 -27.57 11.58
CA ILE A 145 6.73 -28.86 11.32
C ILE A 145 6.93 -29.42 12.71
N GLN A 146 6.35 -30.61 12.93
CA GLN A 146 6.51 -31.34 14.18
C GLN A 146 7.93 -31.02 14.65
N ARG A 147 8.11 -30.79 15.94
CA ARG A 147 9.34 -31.28 16.53
C ARG A 147 9.45 -32.74 16.06
N ASN A 148 10.07 -32.95 14.89
CA ASN A 148 10.98 -34.01 14.69
C ASN A 148 11.80 -33.84 15.95
N GLU A 149 11.62 -34.76 16.89
CA GLU A 149 12.81 -35.27 17.53
C GLU A 149 13.79 -35.43 16.38
N PHE A 150 14.67 -34.45 16.32
CA PHE A 150 15.77 -34.41 15.42
C PHE A 150 16.47 -35.72 15.77
N LYS A 151 16.19 -36.80 15.02
CA LYS A 151 17.12 -37.89 14.96
C LYS A 151 18.27 -37.26 14.22
N PRO A 152 19.32 -36.83 14.92
CA PRO A 152 20.42 -36.16 14.26
C PRO A 152 21.08 -37.26 13.46
N ARG A 153 20.80 -37.30 12.16
CA ARG A 153 21.72 -37.89 11.21
C ARG A 153 22.55 -36.77 10.65
N GLY A 154 23.31 -36.15 11.55
CA GLY A 154 24.24 -35.06 11.30
C GLY A 154 24.87 -34.67 12.64
N LEU A 155 26.19 -34.56 12.70
CA LEU A 155 26.86 -34.06 13.89
C LEU A 155 26.41 -32.62 14.13
N PHE A 156 25.79 -32.35 15.27
CA PHE A 156 25.49 -30.99 15.70
C PHE A 156 26.79 -30.19 15.84
N LYS A 157 26.95 -29.12 15.07
CA LYS A 157 27.88 -28.05 15.41
C LYS A 157 27.07 -26.91 15.99
N GLN A 158 27.22 -26.66 17.29
CA GLN A 158 26.69 -25.47 17.93
C GLN A 158 27.49 -24.28 17.40
N MET A 159 26.85 -23.38 16.65
CA MET A 159 27.47 -22.13 16.21
C MET A 159 27.27 -21.05 17.27
N SER A 160 28.31 -20.28 17.54
CA SER A 160 28.21 -19.05 18.33
C SER A 160 27.38 -18.00 17.57
N PRO A 161 26.75 -17.02 18.24
CA PRO A 161 26.05 -15.91 17.57
C PRO A 161 26.91 -15.24 16.47
N ASN A 162 28.21 -15.07 16.71
CA ASN A 162 29.15 -14.53 15.72
C ASN A 162 29.31 -15.42 14.48
N GLU A 163 29.30 -16.75 14.64
CA GLU A 163 29.35 -17.68 13.49
C GLU A 163 28.05 -17.62 12.66
N VAL A 164 26.90 -17.38 13.29
CA VAL A 164 25.62 -17.21 12.58
C VAL A 164 25.58 -15.88 11.84
N ILE A 165 26.02 -14.79 12.46
CA ILE A 165 26.14 -13.48 11.81
C ILE A 165 27.06 -13.54 10.58
N ASN A 166 28.22 -14.20 10.69
CA ASN A 166 29.09 -14.42 9.52
C ASN A 166 28.38 -15.22 8.41
N THR A 167 27.54 -16.20 8.76
CA THR A 167 26.76 -16.98 7.78
C THR A 167 25.73 -16.11 7.07
N ILE A 168 25.07 -15.19 7.80
CA ILE A 168 24.13 -14.21 7.23
C ILE A 168 24.87 -13.32 6.23
N ILE A 169 26.02 -12.76 6.62
CA ILE A 169 26.85 -11.89 5.78
C ILE A 169 27.33 -12.63 4.52
N ASP A 170 27.78 -13.88 4.65
CA ASP A 170 28.23 -14.71 3.53
C ASP A 170 27.07 -15.11 2.59
N SER A 171 25.82 -15.06 3.08
CA SER A 171 24.63 -15.42 2.31
C SER A 171 24.13 -14.30 1.41
N VAL A 172 24.59 -13.05 1.62
CA VAL A 172 24.30 -11.92 0.74
C VAL A 172 24.93 -12.16 -0.63
N ASN A 173 24.12 -12.14 -1.68
CA ASN A 173 24.53 -12.52 -3.03
C ASN A 173 24.24 -11.40 -4.04
N ILE A 174 25.31 -10.89 -4.65
CA ILE A 174 25.23 -9.84 -5.68
C ILE A 174 24.39 -10.25 -6.90
N ASP A 175 24.38 -11.52 -7.27
CA ASP A 175 23.55 -12.00 -8.39
C ASP A 175 22.05 -11.90 -8.06
N SER A 176 21.67 -12.09 -6.79
CA SER A 176 20.29 -11.97 -6.30
C SER A 176 19.85 -10.50 -6.26
N ILE A 177 20.75 -9.63 -5.79
CA ILE A 177 20.55 -8.18 -5.80
C ILE A 177 20.36 -7.68 -7.25
N TYR A 178 21.30 -8.01 -8.16
CA TYR A 178 21.22 -7.61 -9.57
C TYR A 178 20.00 -8.20 -10.28
N TYR A 179 19.55 -9.39 -9.89
CA TYR A 179 18.31 -9.95 -10.43
C TYR A 179 17.14 -9.03 -10.12
N SER A 180 16.99 -8.57 -8.88
CA SER A 180 15.92 -7.64 -8.51
C SER A 180 16.07 -6.30 -9.20
N GLU A 181 17.30 -5.78 -9.23
CA GLU A 181 17.64 -4.49 -9.84
C GLU A 181 17.28 -4.40 -11.33
N ARG A 182 17.53 -5.48 -12.09
CA ARG A 182 17.18 -5.52 -13.52
C ARG A 182 15.70 -5.33 -13.79
N HIS A 183 14.84 -5.81 -12.90
CA HIS A 183 13.39 -5.65 -13.07
C HIS A 183 12.96 -4.24 -12.69
N LEU A 184 13.44 -3.73 -11.55
CA LEU A 184 13.13 -2.39 -11.04
C LEU A 184 13.54 -1.29 -12.03
N SER A 185 14.74 -1.40 -12.60
CA SER A 185 15.27 -0.47 -13.63
C SER A 185 14.66 -0.62 -15.02
N GLY A 186 13.75 -1.59 -15.23
CA GLY A 186 13.14 -1.87 -16.53
C GLY A 186 14.07 -2.52 -17.56
N GLU A 187 15.29 -2.90 -17.19
CA GLU A 187 16.25 -3.57 -18.08
C GLU A 187 15.92 -5.05 -18.35
N MET A 188 15.09 -5.65 -17.49
CA MET A 188 14.53 -6.99 -17.66
C MET A 188 13.02 -6.95 -17.38
N PRO A 189 12.19 -7.50 -18.28
CA PRO A 189 10.78 -7.63 -18.01
C PRO A 189 10.53 -8.66 -16.89
N TYR A 190 9.45 -8.47 -16.14
CA TYR A 190 8.94 -9.40 -15.14
C TYR A 190 7.59 -9.96 -15.57
N TRP A 191 7.15 -11.02 -14.89
CA TRP A 191 5.84 -11.61 -15.15
C TRP A 191 4.81 -10.94 -14.24
N ASN A 192 3.82 -10.29 -14.86
CA ASN A 192 2.68 -9.66 -14.19
C ASN A 192 1.40 -10.35 -14.73
N ASP A 193 0.68 -11.08 -13.88
CA ASP A 193 -0.54 -11.81 -14.26
C ASP A 193 -0.41 -12.72 -15.50
N GLY A 194 0.74 -13.38 -15.64
CA GLY A 194 1.02 -14.29 -16.75
C GLY A 194 1.28 -13.60 -18.10
N GLN A 195 1.39 -12.26 -18.12
CA GLN A 195 1.93 -11.48 -19.23
C GLN A 195 3.32 -10.95 -18.87
N LEU A 196 4.14 -10.81 -19.91
CA LEU A 196 5.47 -10.21 -19.76
C LEU A 196 5.30 -8.69 -19.77
N ASP A 197 5.66 -8.04 -18.68
CA ASP A 197 5.55 -6.59 -18.49
C ASP A 197 6.91 -6.00 -18.08
N SER A 198 7.06 -4.69 -18.19
CA SER A 198 8.26 -3.96 -17.82
C SER A 198 7.88 -2.71 -17.01
N ILE A 199 8.67 -2.42 -15.99
CA ILE A 199 8.61 -1.15 -15.27
C ILE A 199 9.36 -0.14 -16.14
N MET A 200 8.63 0.71 -16.88
CA MET A 200 9.29 1.67 -17.78
C MET A 200 9.89 2.86 -17.03
N THR A 201 9.24 3.25 -15.94
CA THR A 201 9.63 4.36 -15.08
C THR A 201 9.11 4.10 -13.68
N ARG A 202 9.90 4.48 -12.67
CA ARG A 202 9.49 4.50 -11.26
C ARG A 202 9.15 5.91 -10.79
N TYR A 203 8.77 6.79 -11.71
CA TYR A 203 8.31 8.13 -11.35
C TYR A 203 6.96 8.10 -10.66
N SER A 204 6.89 8.71 -9.48
CA SER A 204 5.72 8.67 -8.58
C SER A 204 4.41 9.15 -9.18
N TYR A 205 4.44 10.07 -10.15
CA TYR A 205 3.22 10.53 -10.82
C TYR A 205 2.82 9.68 -12.04
N HIS A 206 3.60 8.65 -12.38
CA HIS A 206 3.34 7.77 -13.51
C HIS A 206 2.73 6.43 -13.03
N PRO A 207 1.70 5.88 -13.71
CA PRO A 207 1.04 4.63 -13.28
C PRO A 207 1.96 3.41 -13.12
N ASP A 208 3.10 3.36 -13.83
CA ASP A 208 4.10 2.29 -13.70
C ASP A 208 4.75 2.23 -12.30
N ILE A 209 4.61 3.25 -11.45
CA ILE A 209 5.04 3.15 -10.04
C ILE A 209 4.35 1.97 -9.32
N PHE A 210 3.10 1.68 -9.66
CA PHE A 210 2.37 0.55 -9.10
C PHE A 210 2.87 -0.79 -9.63
N LYS A 211 3.50 -0.83 -10.80
CA LYS A 211 4.19 -2.03 -11.29
C LYS A 211 5.41 -2.36 -10.42
N ALA A 212 6.19 -1.34 -10.06
CA ALA A 212 7.31 -1.50 -9.13
C ALA A 212 6.84 -1.95 -7.75
N GLN A 213 5.79 -1.30 -7.21
CA GLN A 213 5.16 -1.71 -5.96
C GLN A 213 4.72 -3.18 -5.98
N ASN A 214 3.98 -3.61 -7.00
CA ASN A 214 3.49 -4.98 -7.12
C ASN A 214 4.65 -5.97 -7.24
N TYR A 215 5.67 -5.66 -8.05
CA TYR A 215 6.87 -6.47 -8.14
C TYR A 215 7.52 -6.66 -6.76
N ILE A 216 7.72 -5.58 -6.01
CA ILE A 216 8.31 -5.64 -4.67
C ILE A 216 7.46 -6.49 -3.73
N GLN A 217 6.14 -6.27 -3.73
CA GLN A 217 5.21 -7.04 -2.92
C GLN A 217 5.31 -8.54 -3.23
N ASP A 218 5.23 -8.92 -4.50
CA ASP A 218 5.33 -10.32 -4.94
C ASP A 218 6.64 -10.96 -4.48
N ARG A 219 7.76 -10.25 -4.58
CA ARG A 219 9.07 -10.75 -4.15
C ARG A 219 9.15 -11.00 -2.64
N LEU A 220 8.56 -10.13 -1.83
CA LEU A 220 8.54 -10.29 -0.38
C LEU A 220 7.57 -11.41 0.03
N GLU A 221 6.42 -11.53 -0.62
CA GLU A 221 5.46 -12.62 -0.40
C GLU A 221 6.04 -14.00 -0.81
N ASP A 222 6.80 -14.06 -1.90
CA ASP A 222 7.55 -15.26 -2.34
C ASP A 222 8.52 -15.78 -1.26
N TYR A 223 9.01 -14.90 -0.39
CA TYR A 223 9.87 -15.26 0.75
C TYR A 223 9.08 -15.64 2.00
N GLY A 224 7.75 -15.62 1.94
CA GLY A 224 6.85 -16.03 3.02
C GLY A 224 6.51 -14.93 4.02
N TYR A 225 6.74 -13.66 3.67
CA TYR A 225 6.33 -12.54 4.51
C TYR A 225 4.87 -12.16 4.25
N ASP A 226 4.21 -11.69 5.31
CA ASP A 226 2.96 -10.93 5.19
C ASP A 226 3.31 -9.49 4.80
N VAL A 227 2.81 -9.04 3.66
CA VAL A 227 3.10 -7.73 3.08
C VAL A 227 1.88 -6.83 3.20
N GLN A 228 2.10 -5.63 3.73
CA GLN A 228 1.09 -4.60 3.91
C GLN A 228 1.45 -3.39 3.05
N LEU A 229 0.44 -2.86 2.36
CA LEU A 229 0.56 -1.58 1.67
C LEU A 229 0.14 -0.46 2.63
N HIS A 230 1.07 0.43 2.93
CA HIS A 230 0.81 1.63 3.72
C HIS A 230 0.52 2.79 2.76
N SER A 231 -0.76 3.04 2.51
CA SER A 231 -1.24 4.05 1.57
C SER A 231 -1.13 5.46 2.13
N PHE A 232 -0.65 6.40 1.32
CA PHE A 232 -0.59 7.82 1.66
C PHE A 232 -0.89 8.69 0.43
N SER A 233 -1.20 9.96 0.66
CA SER A 233 -1.47 10.95 -0.39
C SER A 233 -0.79 12.26 -0.08
N PHE A 234 -0.34 12.90 -1.15
CA PHE A 234 0.18 14.26 -1.20
C PHE A 234 -0.78 15.22 -1.90
N THR A 235 -1.94 14.71 -2.36
CA THR A 235 -2.97 15.54 -3.00
C THR A 235 -3.85 16.15 -1.92
N THR A 236 -3.92 17.48 -1.91
CA THR A 236 -4.93 18.16 -1.11
C THR A 236 -6.25 18.18 -1.86
N PHE A 237 -7.30 17.66 -1.23
CA PHE A 237 -8.67 17.75 -1.71
C PHE A 237 -9.41 18.83 -0.90
N TYR A 238 -10.03 19.77 -1.59
CA TYR A 238 -10.56 20.98 -0.95
C TYR A 238 -12.05 20.91 -0.70
N ASP A 239 -12.81 20.21 -1.54
CA ASP A 239 -14.26 20.14 -1.45
C ASP A 239 -14.77 18.84 -2.08
N VAL A 240 -15.87 18.31 -1.53
CA VAL A 240 -16.58 17.12 -1.99
C VAL A 240 -18.07 17.37 -1.86
N GLN A 241 -18.83 17.16 -2.94
CA GLN A 241 -20.28 17.32 -2.93
C GLN A 241 -20.99 16.28 -3.79
N PHE A 242 -22.13 15.80 -3.30
CA PHE A 242 -23.10 15.00 -4.04
C PHE A 242 -23.94 15.88 -4.96
N ALA A 243 -24.39 15.30 -6.08
CA ALA A 243 -25.50 15.90 -6.80
C ALA A 243 -26.78 15.86 -5.95
N PRO A 244 -27.58 16.95 -5.94
CA PRO A 244 -28.80 17.02 -5.14
C PRO A 244 -29.74 15.84 -5.38
N ASN A 245 -30.12 15.15 -4.30
CA ASN A 245 -30.96 13.95 -4.31
C ASN A 245 -30.38 12.75 -5.10
N GLN A 246 -29.06 12.70 -5.32
CA GLN A 246 -28.39 11.67 -6.10
C GLN A 246 -27.17 11.13 -5.35
N THR A 247 -27.39 10.16 -4.47
CA THR A 247 -26.34 9.59 -3.60
C THR A 247 -25.30 8.74 -4.34
N GLN A 248 -25.43 8.59 -5.65
CA GLN A 248 -24.46 7.89 -6.49
C GLN A 248 -23.48 8.84 -7.17
N HIS A 249 -23.86 10.10 -7.37
CA HIS A 249 -23.06 11.07 -8.12
C HIS A 249 -22.43 12.05 -7.17
N LEU A 250 -21.10 12.09 -7.11
CA LEU A 250 -20.34 13.03 -6.30
C LEU A 250 -19.08 13.49 -7.04
N TRP A 251 -18.68 14.73 -6.76
CA TRP A 251 -17.49 15.35 -7.33
C TRP A 251 -16.54 15.74 -6.20
N ILE A 252 -15.25 15.65 -6.49
CA ILE A 252 -14.17 16.13 -5.61
C ILE A 252 -13.28 17.05 -6.43
N VAL A 253 -12.81 18.13 -5.81
CA VAL A 253 -11.78 19.02 -6.38
C VAL A 253 -10.51 19.01 -5.55
N SER A 254 -9.39 19.20 -6.25
CA SER A 254 -8.05 19.21 -5.69
C SER A 254 -7.23 20.40 -6.22
N GLU A 255 -5.94 20.40 -5.95
CA GLU A 255 -4.97 21.40 -6.42
C GLU A 255 -4.96 21.60 -7.94
N ASP A 256 -5.29 20.60 -8.74
CA ASP A 256 -5.25 20.72 -10.20
C ASP A 256 -6.28 19.85 -10.94
N LYS A 257 -7.12 19.08 -10.24
CA LYS A 257 -8.04 18.13 -10.86
C LYS A 257 -9.46 18.21 -10.35
N ILE A 258 -10.37 17.82 -11.24
CA ILE A 258 -11.77 17.52 -10.93
C ILE A 258 -11.97 16.01 -11.08
N TYR A 259 -12.45 15.38 -10.02
CA TYR A 259 -12.78 13.97 -9.96
C TYR A 259 -14.29 13.78 -9.88
N HIS A 260 -14.78 12.69 -10.47
CA HIS A 260 -16.19 12.29 -10.39
C HIS A 260 -16.30 10.81 -10.10
N SER A 261 -17.30 10.46 -9.29
CA SER A 261 -17.81 9.11 -9.19
C SER A 261 -19.32 9.11 -9.49
N GLY A 262 -19.74 8.21 -10.37
CA GLY A 262 -21.15 7.99 -10.73
C GLY A 262 -21.78 6.79 -10.03
N ASP A 263 -21.08 6.17 -9.08
CA ASP A 263 -21.47 4.93 -8.42
C ASP A 263 -21.23 4.94 -6.91
N ALA A 264 -21.39 6.09 -6.27
CA ALA A 264 -21.24 6.28 -4.82
C ALA A 264 -19.80 6.05 -4.30
N GLY A 265 -18.81 6.41 -5.12
CA GLY A 265 -17.40 6.43 -4.76
C GLY A 265 -16.65 5.12 -5.01
N LEU A 266 -17.27 4.19 -5.73
CA LEU A 266 -16.67 2.87 -6.02
C LEU A 266 -15.64 2.95 -7.14
N ASN A 267 -15.94 3.75 -8.15
CA ASN A 267 -15.01 4.08 -9.21
C ASN A 267 -14.95 5.59 -9.37
N TRP A 268 -13.74 6.09 -9.54
CA TRP A 268 -13.46 7.50 -9.75
C TRP A 268 -12.76 7.71 -11.08
N GLU A 269 -13.11 8.80 -11.75
CA GLU A 269 -12.46 9.25 -12.96
C GLU A 269 -11.97 10.69 -12.81
N VAL A 270 -10.82 10.98 -13.42
CA VAL A 270 -10.36 12.36 -13.63
C VAL A 270 -11.14 12.92 -14.82
N GLN A 271 -12.05 13.85 -14.56
CA GLN A 271 -12.85 14.48 -15.61
C GLN A 271 -12.16 15.70 -16.22
N TYR A 272 -11.27 16.34 -15.46
CA TYR A 272 -10.51 17.48 -15.93
C TYR A 272 -9.19 17.61 -15.17
N ASP A 273 -8.11 17.87 -15.89
CA ASP A 273 -6.77 18.14 -15.36
C ASP A 273 -6.34 19.52 -15.87
N LEU A 274 -6.12 20.46 -14.94
CA LEU A 274 -5.74 21.83 -15.24
C LEU A 274 -4.25 21.95 -15.63
N GLY A 275 -3.44 20.94 -15.31
CA GLY A 275 -1.99 21.06 -15.19
C GLY A 275 -1.59 21.89 -13.96
N SER A 276 -0.37 21.68 -13.48
CA SER A 276 0.15 22.33 -12.26
C SER A 276 -0.07 23.85 -12.23
N GLY A 277 -0.49 24.41 -11.09
CA GLY A 277 -0.44 25.85 -10.81
C GLY A 277 -1.78 26.60 -10.77
N THR A 278 -2.92 25.92 -10.61
CA THR A 278 -4.21 26.59 -10.33
C THR A 278 -5.10 25.71 -9.44
N THR A 279 -5.14 26.03 -8.15
CA THR A 279 -5.97 25.32 -7.17
C THR A 279 -7.47 25.55 -7.41
N LEU A 280 -8.26 24.48 -7.36
CA LEU A 280 -9.71 24.53 -7.27
C LEU A 280 -10.14 24.39 -5.80
N TRP A 281 -10.93 25.35 -5.32
CA TRP A 281 -11.28 25.46 -3.90
C TRP A 281 -12.66 24.90 -3.57
N SER A 282 -13.60 24.94 -4.52
CA SER A 282 -14.97 24.46 -4.28
C SER A 282 -15.61 23.90 -5.54
N VAL A 283 -16.47 22.90 -5.35
CA VAL A 283 -17.31 22.27 -6.37
C VAL A 283 -18.77 22.33 -5.97
N PHE A 284 -19.63 22.71 -6.91
CA PHE A 284 -21.07 22.77 -6.69
C PHE A 284 -21.82 22.05 -7.82
N PRO A 285 -22.23 20.79 -7.60
CA PRO A 285 -23.14 20.08 -8.48
C PRO A 285 -24.56 20.62 -8.32
N LEU A 286 -25.10 21.29 -9.35
CA LEU A 286 -26.51 21.69 -9.34
C LEU A 286 -27.43 20.52 -9.74
N THR A 287 -26.95 19.69 -10.66
CA THR A 287 -27.58 18.43 -11.07
C THR A 287 -26.47 17.42 -11.41
N THR A 288 -26.82 16.19 -11.79
CA THR A 288 -25.83 15.23 -12.31
C THR A 288 -25.18 15.66 -13.63
N GLN A 289 -25.78 16.64 -14.33
CA GLN A 289 -25.29 17.12 -15.63
C GLN A 289 -24.62 18.49 -15.54
N GLU A 290 -25.04 19.33 -14.59
CA GLU A 290 -24.61 20.71 -14.47
C GLU A 290 -23.85 20.92 -13.17
N VAL A 291 -22.54 21.16 -13.28
CA VAL A 291 -21.61 21.29 -12.16
C VAL A 291 -20.69 22.49 -12.40
N TYR A 292 -20.39 23.21 -11.32
CA TYR A 292 -19.52 24.38 -11.32
C TYR A 292 -18.33 24.15 -10.40
N THR A 293 -17.15 24.63 -10.77
CA THR A 293 -16.00 24.70 -9.86
C THR A 293 -15.36 26.08 -9.93
N VAL A 294 -14.77 26.50 -8.81
CA VAL A 294 -14.08 27.80 -8.71
C VAL A 294 -12.71 27.63 -8.06
N GLY A 295 -11.79 28.53 -8.40
CA GLY A 295 -10.41 28.40 -7.99
C GLY A 295 -9.59 29.68 -8.01
N GLU A 296 -8.28 29.51 -7.99
CA GLU A 296 -7.31 30.60 -8.06
C GLU A 296 -7.37 31.37 -9.38
N ASN A 297 -6.83 32.58 -9.39
CA ASN A 297 -6.71 33.44 -10.57
C ASN A 297 -8.05 33.69 -11.30
N GLY A 298 -9.16 33.75 -10.56
CA GLY A 298 -10.50 33.95 -11.10
C GLY A 298 -11.02 32.75 -11.89
N ARG A 299 -10.48 31.55 -11.70
CA ARG A 299 -10.89 30.35 -12.43
C ARG A 299 -12.34 30.00 -12.10
N ILE A 300 -13.15 29.86 -13.14
CA ILE A 300 -14.52 29.35 -13.08
C ILE A 300 -14.65 28.30 -14.19
N LEU A 301 -15.01 27.08 -13.83
CA LEU A 301 -15.28 25.98 -14.76
C LEU A 301 -16.74 25.56 -14.64
N LYS A 302 -17.33 25.15 -15.76
CA LYS A 302 -18.69 24.63 -15.82
C LYS A 302 -18.76 23.44 -16.75
N THR A 303 -19.50 22.42 -16.37
CA THR A 303 -20.00 21.38 -17.28
C THR A 303 -21.53 21.43 -17.37
N THR A 304 -22.08 20.98 -18.51
CA THR A 304 -23.52 20.74 -18.72
C THR A 304 -23.81 19.33 -19.23
N ASP A 305 -22.79 18.48 -19.28
CA ASP A 305 -22.84 17.11 -19.78
C ASP A 305 -22.31 16.10 -18.75
N GLY A 306 -22.35 16.45 -17.46
CA GLY A 306 -21.95 15.58 -16.37
C GLY A 306 -20.44 15.41 -16.24
N GLY A 307 -19.68 16.36 -16.79
CA GLY A 307 -18.23 16.41 -16.73
C GLY A 307 -17.49 15.76 -17.90
N ASN A 308 -18.23 15.30 -18.92
CA ASN A 308 -17.62 14.85 -20.18
C ASN A 308 -16.84 15.98 -20.86
N THR A 309 -17.34 17.22 -20.77
CA THR A 309 -16.61 18.42 -21.17
C THR A 309 -16.74 19.53 -20.13
N TRP A 310 -15.63 20.23 -19.90
CA TRP A 310 -15.55 21.38 -19.01
C TRP A 310 -15.22 22.65 -19.78
N GLN A 311 -16.02 23.69 -19.55
CA GLN A 311 -15.90 25.00 -20.20
C GLN A 311 -15.41 26.04 -19.21
N ILE A 312 -14.27 26.67 -19.52
CA ILE A 312 -13.78 27.83 -18.78
C ILE A 312 -14.72 29.02 -19.02
N GLN A 313 -15.32 29.53 -17.94
CA GLN A 313 -16.15 30.73 -17.99
C GLN A 313 -15.28 31.99 -17.87
N SER A 314 -15.72 33.08 -18.49
CA SER A 314 -15.05 34.38 -18.34
C SER A 314 -15.34 34.97 -16.96
N SER A 315 -14.29 35.20 -16.19
CA SER A 315 -14.36 35.92 -14.91
C SER A 315 -14.00 37.40 -15.11
N PRO A 316 -14.73 38.35 -14.47
CA PRO A 316 -14.39 39.76 -14.48
C PRO A 316 -13.20 40.11 -13.56
N VAL A 317 -12.64 39.13 -12.85
CA VAL A 317 -11.58 39.31 -11.85
C VAL A 317 -10.50 38.23 -11.97
N GLY A 318 -9.31 38.53 -11.47
CA GLY A 318 -8.23 37.56 -11.24
C GLY A 318 -8.02 37.24 -9.75
N ASP A 319 -8.99 37.57 -8.90
CA ASP A 319 -8.98 37.24 -7.46
C ASP A 319 -9.09 35.72 -7.24
N PHE A 320 -8.66 35.19 -6.09
CA PHE A 320 -8.94 33.81 -5.72
C PHE A 320 -10.42 33.67 -5.34
N LEU A 321 -11.08 32.63 -5.84
CA LEU A 321 -12.49 32.35 -5.61
C LEU A 321 -12.59 31.10 -4.74
N PHE A 322 -13.29 31.18 -3.61
CA PHE A 322 -13.26 30.15 -2.56
C PHE A 322 -14.57 29.38 -2.42
N GLY A 323 -15.72 30.04 -2.58
CA GLY A 323 -17.04 29.39 -2.44
C GLY A 323 -17.96 29.74 -3.61
N VAL A 324 -18.77 28.76 -4.03
CA VAL A 324 -19.75 28.89 -5.12
C VAL A 324 -21.08 28.30 -4.72
N PHE A 325 -22.18 28.96 -5.07
CA PHE A 325 -23.53 28.51 -4.75
C PHE A 325 -24.50 28.86 -5.87
N PHE A 326 -25.36 27.90 -6.25
CA PHE A 326 -26.46 28.12 -7.20
C PHE A 326 -27.79 27.71 -6.60
N ILE A 327 -28.83 28.50 -6.86
CA ILE A 327 -30.23 28.15 -6.49
C ILE A 327 -30.99 27.47 -7.63
N ASP A 328 -30.56 27.72 -8.87
CA ASP A 328 -31.14 27.19 -10.10
C ASP A 328 -30.12 27.29 -11.25
N SER A 329 -30.47 26.80 -12.44
CA SER A 329 -29.56 26.73 -13.60
C SER A 329 -29.15 28.10 -14.17
N ASN A 330 -29.77 29.19 -13.71
CA ASN A 330 -29.52 30.54 -14.19
C ASN A 330 -28.83 31.40 -13.12
N THR A 331 -29.16 31.22 -11.85
CA THR A 331 -28.84 32.16 -10.79
C THR A 331 -27.86 31.57 -9.77
N GLY A 332 -26.72 32.22 -9.61
CA GLY A 332 -25.67 31.78 -8.69
C GLY A 332 -24.70 32.88 -8.29
N TRP A 333 -23.98 32.62 -7.20
CA TRP A 333 -23.01 33.53 -6.59
C TRP A 333 -21.68 32.84 -6.35
N ILE A 334 -20.61 33.61 -6.38
CA ILE A 334 -19.26 33.17 -6.02
C ILE A 334 -18.66 34.20 -5.07
N CYS A 335 -17.99 33.76 -4.01
CA CYS A 335 -17.23 34.63 -3.13
C CYS A 335 -15.72 34.39 -3.23
N GLY A 336 -14.94 35.38 -2.81
CA GLY A 336 -13.49 35.27 -2.93
C GLY A 336 -12.69 36.34 -2.19
N ASP A 337 -11.45 36.47 -2.62
CA ASP A 337 -10.49 37.44 -2.10
C ASP A 337 -10.96 38.89 -2.25
N ASN A 338 -10.39 39.79 -1.46
CA ASN A 338 -10.70 41.23 -1.50
C ASN A 338 -12.19 41.58 -1.29
N GLY A 339 -12.93 40.74 -0.55
CA GLY A 339 -14.37 40.93 -0.32
C GLY A 339 -15.22 40.72 -1.57
N ARG A 340 -14.70 40.00 -2.57
CA ARG A 340 -15.37 39.82 -3.87
C ARG A 340 -16.62 38.96 -3.73
N ILE A 341 -17.71 39.41 -4.33
CA ILE A 341 -18.87 38.59 -4.66
C ILE A 341 -19.19 38.77 -6.14
N LEU A 342 -19.28 37.66 -6.87
CA LEU A 342 -19.75 37.61 -8.25
C LEU A 342 -21.17 37.06 -8.27
N HIS A 343 -21.97 37.50 -9.24
CA HIS A 343 -23.34 37.04 -9.44
C HIS A 343 -23.65 36.85 -10.91
N THR A 344 -24.34 35.76 -11.23
CA THR A 344 -24.85 35.44 -12.56
C THR A 344 -26.37 35.25 -12.52
N THR A 345 -27.03 35.58 -13.62
CA THR A 345 -28.47 35.31 -13.86
C THR A 345 -28.67 34.59 -15.19
N ASN A 346 -27.61 34.04 -15.77
CA ASN A 346 -27.60 33.33 -17.05
C ASN A 346 -26.68 32.09 -17.04
N GLY A 347 -26.60 31.43 -15.88
CA GLY A 347 -25.93 30.14 -15.71
C GLY A 347 -24.43 30.21 -15.93
N GLY A 348 -23.81 31.33 -15.56
CA GLY A 348 -22.37 31.54 -15.67
C GLY A 348 -21.88 32.03 -17.02
N SER A 349 -22.77 32.20 -18.02
CA SER A 349 -22.40 32.76 -19.33
C SER A 349 -21.78 34.16 -19.22
N SER A 350 -22.17 34.91 -18.19
CA SER A 350 -21.51 36.14 -17.75
C SER A 350 -21.64 36.31 -16.24
N TRP A 351 -20.61 36.89 -15.63
CA TRP A 351 -20.57 37.22 -14.21
C TRP A 351 -20.46 38.72 -13.99
N SER A 352 -21.19 39.23 -12.99
CA SER A 352 -21.16 40.63 -12.58
C SER A 352 -20.64 40.76 -11.15
N ILE A 353 -19.85 41.80 -10.89
CA ILE A 353 -19.33 42.08 -9.55
C ILE A 353 -20.42 42.76 -8.72
N GLN A 354 -20.68 42.23 -7.52
CA GLN A 354 -21.51 42.89 -6.52
C GLN A 354 -20.64 43.71 -5.55
N THR A 355 -21.18 44.83 -5.09
CA THR A 355 -20.49 45.72 -4.15
C THR A 355 -20.69 45.22 -2.72
N THR A 356 -19.61 45.06 -1.97
CA THR A 356 -19.62 44.65 -0.56
C THR A 356 -19.03 45.77 0.33
N PRO A 357 -19.41 45.83 1.62
CA PRO A 357 -18.92 46.85 2.55
C PRO A 357 -17.56 46.49 3.17
N THR A 358 -16.82 45.53 2.61
CA THR A 358 -15.58 44.98 3.17
C THR A 358 -14.59 44.64 2.06
N SER A 359 -13.31 44.62 2.39
CA SER A 359 -12.25 44.05 1.55
C SER A 359 -11.65 42.77 2.15
N SER A 360 -12.24 42.25 3.23
CA SER A 360 -11.77 41.00 3.84
C SER A 360 -12.09 39.82 2.92
N ARG A 361 -11.16 38.87 2.81
CA ARG A 361 -11.35 37.59 2.12
C ARG A 361 -12.62 36.90 2.63
N LEU A 362 -13.46 36.45 1.71
CA LEU A 362 -14.62 35.61 1.98
C LEU A 362 -14.28 34.17 1.59
N TYR A 363 -14.59 33.21 2.46
CA TYR A 363 -14.24 31.80 2.28
C TYR A 363 -15.43 30.99 1.79
N ASP A 364 -16.65 31.30 2.25
CA ASP A 364 -17.85 30.54 1.90
C ASP A 364 -19.08 31.46 1.76
N ILE A 365 -20.05 31.02 0.96
CA ILE A 365 -21.27 31.73 0.60
C ILE A 365 -22.45 30.77 0.47
N PHE A 366 -23.57 31.12 1.11
CA PHE A 366 -24.76 30.28 1.16
C PHE A 366 -26.03 31.09 0.89
N PHE A 367 -26.96 30.55 0.11
CA PHE A 367 -28.27 31.14 -0.14
C PHE A 367 -29.39 30.14 0.15
N ILE A 368 -30.50 30.63 0.72
CA ILE A 368 -31.72 29.81 0.91
C ILE A 368 -32.76 30.05 -0.20
N ASP A 369 -32.65 31.17 -0.90
CA ASP A 369 -33.49 31.58 -2.01
C ASP A 369 -32.77 32.67 -2.85
N ASN A 370 -33.45 33.24 -3.84
CA ASN A 370 -32.87 34.27 -4.73
C ASN A 370 -32.67 35.65 -4.10
N GLN A 371 -33.07 35.84 -2.85
CA GLN A 371 -33.05 37.12 -2.14
C GLN A 371 -32.15 37.08 -0.92
N ASN A 372 -32.16 35.99 -0.16
CA ASN A 372 -31.55 35.86 1.16
C ASN A 372 -30.30 35.01 1.09
N GLY A 373 -29.15 35.62 1.39
CA GLY A 373 -27.86 34.94 1.37
C GLY A 373 -26.84 35.53 2.35
N TRP A 374 -25.87 34.71 2.72
CA TRP A 374 -24.81 35.04 3.68
C TRP A 374 -23.44 34.66 3.11
N ALA A 375 -22.43 35.45 3.43
CA ALA A 375 -21.04 35.12 3.11
C ALA A 375 -20.15 35.34 4.35
N VAL A 376 -19.24 34.43 4.61
CA VAL A 376 -18.36 34.47 5.79
C VAL A 376 -16.89 34.56 5.40
N GLY A 377 -16.06 35.09 6.29
CA GLY A 377 -14.68 35.38 5.91
C GLY A 377 -13.72 35.71 7.05
N ARG A 378 -12.56 36.23 6.63
CA ARG A 378 -11.48 36.68 7.53
C ARG A 378 -11.97 37.79 8.47
N ASN A 379 -11.34 37.88 9.64
CA ASN A 379 -11.62 38.89 10.68
C ASN A 379 -13.06 38.86 11.22
N GLY A 380 -13.68 37.68 11.29
CA GLY A 380 -15.04 37.48 11.77
C GLY A 380 -16.12 38.02 10.82
N THR A 381 -15.75 38.31 9.57
CA THR A 381 -16.67 38.94 8.62
C THR A 381 -17.86 38.02 8.35
N ILE A 382 -19.07 38.55 8.54
CA ILE A 382 -20.33 37.93 8.09
C ILE A 382 -21.10 39.00 7.32
N LEU A 383 -21.38 38.74 6.05
CA LEU A 383 -22.22 39.58 5.20
C LEU A 383 -23.60 38.94 5.05
N HIS A 384 -24.63 39.77 4.94
CA HIS A 384 -25.98 39.33 4.62
C HIS A 384 -26.61 40.23 3.56
N THR A 385 -27.34 39.62 2.63
CA THR A 385 -28.22 40.28 1.67
C THR A 385 -29.64 39.73 1.79
N SER A 386 -30.62 40.60 1.59
CA SER A 386 -32.05 40.25 1.52
C SER A 386 -32.68 40.66 0.17
N ASN A 387 -31.85 40.97 -0.82
CA ASN A 387 -32.26 41.40 -2.15
C ASN A 387 -31.36 40.83 -3.27
N GLY A 388 -30.85 39.60 -3.07
CA GLY A 388 -30.06 38.87 -4.07
C GLY A 388 -28.69 39.48 -4.34
N GLY A 389 -28.19 40.28 -3.39
CA GLY A 389 -26.91 40.98 -3.49
C GLY A 389 -26.96 42.31 -4.24
N GLY A 390 -28.16 42.87 -4.46
CA GLY A 390 -28.31 44.29 -4.80
C GLY A 390 -27.66 45.22 -3.75
N SER A 391 -27.63 44.76 -2.50
CA SER A 391 -26.86 45.35 -1.41
C SER A 391 -26.44 44.29 -0.39
N TRP A 392 -25.21 44.38 0.11
CA TRP A 392 -24.70 43.55 1.21
C TRP A 392 -24.49 44.39 2.47
N SER A 393 -24.84 43.83 3.62
CA SER A 393 -24.69 44.46 4.94
C SER A 393 -23.78 43.62 5.84
N LEU A 394 -22.89 44.27 6.59
CA LEU A 394 -22.05 43.61 7.58
C LEU A 394 -22.89 43.30 8.84
N GLN A 395 -22.80 42.07 9.33
CA GLN A 395 -23.44 41.64 10.57
C GLN A 395 -22.46 41.72 11.75
N SER A 396 -22.98 42.06 12.93
CA SER A 396 -22.18 42.10 14.15
C SER A 396 -21.90 40.67 14.63
N THR A 397 -20.62 40.37 14.86
CA THR A 397 -20.15 39.07 15.34
C THR A 397 -19.49 39.20 16.73
N PRO A 398 -19.57 38.18 17.60
CA PRO A 398 -18.86 38.16 18.87
C PRO A 398 -17.37 37.79 18.74
N THR A 399 -16.87 37.47 17.54
CA THR A 399 -15.48 37.07 17.30
C THR A 399 -14.79 37.96 16.26
N GLY A 400 -13.45 38.02 16.33
CA GLY A 400 -12.60 38.64 15.30
C GLY A 400 -11.77 37.63 14.51
N THR A 401 -11.99 36.33 14.68
CA THR A 401 -11.19 35.27 14.02
C THR A 401 -11.76 34.87 12.66
N ARG A 402 -11.03 34.08 11.85
CA ARG A 402 -11.50 33.66 10.52
C ARG A 402 -12.69 32.72 10.64
N LEU A 403 -13.71 32.94 9.82
CA LEU A 403 -14.84 32.02 9.62
C LEU A 403 -14.67 31.36 8.25
N TYR A 404 -14.73 30.03 8.20
CA TYR A 404 -14.47 29.24 7.00
C TYR A 404 -15.75 28.75 6.33
N GLY A 405 -16.68 28.15 7.09
CA GLY A 405 -17.94 27.62 6.56
C GLY A 405 -19.19 28.29 7.13
N VAL A 406 -20.28 28.32 6.36
CA VAL A 406 -21.59 28.86 6.74
C VAL A 406 -22.74 28.01 6.19
N HIS A 407 -23.71 27.69 7.05
CA HIS A 407 -24.92 26.96 6.64
C HIS A 407 -26.17 27.59 7.24
N PHE A 408 -27.23 27.72 6.44
CA PHE A 408 -28.53 28.22 6.88
C PHE A 408 -29.66 27.24 6.59
N LEU A 409 -30.44 26.92 7.62
CA LEU A 409 -31.64 26.09 7.53
C LEU A 409 -32.84 26.84 6.96
N ASN A 410 -32.89 28.15 7.22
CA ASN A 410 -33.93 29.08 6.78
C ASN A 410 -33.48 30.52 7.07
N ALA A 411 -34.34 31.50 6.76
CA ALA A 411 -34.03 32.92 6.91
C ALA A 411 -33.70 33.39 8.34
N THR A 412 -33.92 32.56 9.36
CA THR A 412 -33.72 32.91 10.77
C THR A 412 -32.64 32.09 11.47
N LYS A 413 -32.52 30.79 11.14
CA LYS A 413 -31.59 29.86 11.79
C LYS A 413 -30.39 29.56 10.90
N GLY A 414 -29.18 29.76 11.42
CA GLY A 414 -27.94 29.48 10.70
C GLY A 414 -26.73 29.37 11.62
N TYR A 415 -25.64 28.85 11.06
CA TYR A 415 -24.39 28.53 11.74
C TYR A 415 -23.20 29.04 10.93
N ALA A 416 -22.13 29.42 11.62
CA ALA A 416 -20.86 29.72 10.98
C ALA A 416 -19.73 29.18 11.85
N VAL A 417 -18.73 28.56 11.24
CA VAL A 417 -17.62 27.90 11.93
C VAL A 417 -16.28 28.47 11.48
N GLY A 418 -15.25 28.32 12.30
CA GLY A 418 -13.97 28.90 11.95
C GLY A 418 -12.80 28.57 12.85
N TRP A 419 -11.80 29.43 12.76
CA TRP A 419 -10.54 29.34 13.48
C TRP A 419 -10.74 29.47 15.00
N ASP A 420 -9.79 28.97 15.79
CA ASP A 420 -9.83 28.94 17.26
C ASP A 420 -11.12 28.32 17.87
N GLY A 421 -11.65 27.24 17.29
CA GLY A 421 -12.79 26.52 17.86
C GLY A 421 -14.12 27.25 17.76
N VAL A 422 -14.20 28.33 16.99
CA VAL A 422 -15.41 29.16 16.97
C VAL A 422 -16.52 28.47 16.21
N VAL A 423 -17.64 28.26 16.91
CA VAL A 423 -18.93 27.89 16.34
C VAL A 423 -19.93 28.97 16.72
N LEU A 424 -20.52 29.62 15.71
CA LEU A 424 -21.53 30.66 15.88
C LEU A 424 -22.90 30.12 15.50
N ARG A 425 -23.94 30.59 16.20
CA ARG A 425 -25.34 30.32 15.88
C ARG A 425 -26.15 31.61 15.87
N THR A 426 -27.09 31.70 14.94
CA THR A 426 -28.15 32.72 14.92
C THR A 426 -29.53 32.06 14.94
N THR A 427 -30.50 32.76 15.52
CA THR A 427 -31.94 32.42 15.47
C THR A 427 -32.80 33.57 14.93
N ASN A 428 -32.17 34.65 14.44
CA ASN A 428 -32.83 35.84 13.90
C ASN A 428 -32.17 36.36 12.60
N GLY A 429 -31.65 35.46 11.78
CA GLY A 429 -31.10 35.77 10.45
C GLY A 429 -29.75 36.49 10.47
N GLY A 430 -29.07 36.46 11.62
CA GLY A 430 -27.79 37.10 11.84
C GLY A 430 -27.89 38.57 12.29
N SER A 431 -29.08 39.00 12.73
CA SER A 431 -29.22 40.25 13.48
C SER A 431 -28.38 40.20 14.76
N THR A 432 -28.24 39.01 15.36
CA THR A 432 -27.29 38.71 16.44
C THR A 432 -26.73 37.30 16.29
N TRP A 433 -25.43 37.16 16.51
CA TRP A 433 -24.73 35.87 16.57
C TRP A 433 -24.25 35.57 17.98
N SER A 434 -24.38 34.32 18.43
CA SER A 434 -23.88 33.84 19.72
C SER A 434 -22.87 32.72 19.52
N ILE A 435 -21.80 32.73 20.32
CA ILE A 435 -20.83 31.62 20.39
C ILE A 435 -21.51 30.42 21.04
N VAL A 436 -21.37 29.25 20.42
CA VAL A 436 -21.77 27.95 20.95
C VAL A 436 -20.54 27.27 21.52
N ASN A 437 -20.62 26.81 22.77
CA ASN A 437 -19.53 26.06 23.39
C ASN A 437 -19.53 24.62 22.84
N VAL A 438 -18.37 24.18 22.39
CA VAL A 438 -18.15 22.84 21.83
C VAL A 438 -17.03 22.12 22.58
N PRO A 439 -16.97 20.76 22.56
CA PRO A 439 -16.02 20.00 23.37
C PRO A 439 -14.57 20.06 22.89
N LEU A 440 -14.33 20.59 21.68
CA LEU A 440 -13.00 20.71 21.07
C LEU A 440 -12.66 22.18 20.80
N ASN A 441 -11.41 22.58 21.05
CA ASN A 441 -10.91 23.92 20.72
C ASN A 441 -9.93 23.85 19.55
N ASN A 442 -10.43 23.44 18.38
CA ASN A 442 -9.68 23.19 17.14
C ASN A 442 -10.17 24.09 16.00
N TYR A 443 -9.48 24.13 14.87
CA TYR A 443 -9.96 24.91 13.73
C TYR A 443 -11.04 24.15 12.98
N PHE A 444 -12.17 24.78 12.70
CA PHE A 444 -13.25 24.18 11.92
C PHE A 444 -13.32 24.82 10.54
N TYR A 445 -13.38 23.98 9.51
CA TYR A 445 -13.35 24.43 8.12
C TYR A 445 -14.74 24.44 7.49
N ASP A 446 -15.61 23.52 7.87
CA ASP A 446 -16.91 23.35 7.22
C ASP A 446 -18.02 22.94 8.19
N VAL A 447 -19.27 23.24 7.85
CA VAL A 447 -20.48 22.93 8.62
C VAL A 447 -21.67 22.64 7.70
N ASP A 448 -22.42 21.58 8.01
CA ASP A 448 -23.57 21.17 7.23
C ASP A 448 -24.67 20.56 8.12
N PHE A 449 -25.92 20.72 7.68
CA PHE A 449 -27.10 20.24 8.37
C PHE A 449 -28.07 19.56 7.39
N ILE A 450 -28.54 18.38 7.79
CA ILE A 450 -29.59 17.63 7.07
C ILE A 450 -30.95 18.28 7.35
N ASP A 451 -31.17 18.69 8.59
CA ASP A 451 -32.41 19.31 9.06
C ASP A 451 -32.17 20.21 10.28
N GLU A 452 -33.24 20.70 10.90
CA GLU A 452 -33.11 21.64 12.03
C GLU A 452 -32.50 21.06 13.31
N ASN A 453 -32.31 19.75 13.38
CA ASN A 453 -31.79 19.05 14.55
C ASN A 453 -30.42 18.41 14.28
N VAL A 454 -30.22 17.83 13.09
CA VAL A 454 -29.07 17.00 12.77
C VAL A 454 -28.07 17.73 11.89
N GLY A 455 -26.82 17.82 12.37
CA GLY A 455 -25.73 18.45 11.64
C GLY A 455 -24.35 17.99 12.11
N MET A 456 -23.34 18.36 11.34
CA MET A 456 -21.94 17.99 11.55
C MET A 456 -21.01 19.18 11.31
N ILE A 457 -19.85 19.17 11.94
CA ILE A 457 -18.74 20.12 11.73
C ILE A 457 -17.47 19.29 11.58
N VAL A 458 -16.62 19.64 10.61
CA VAL A 458 -15.30 19.02 10.42
C VAL A 458 -14.18 20.06 10.41
N GLY A 459 -12.94 19.63 10.65
CA GLY A 459 -11.85 20.57 10.79
C GLY A 459 -10.45 20.00 10.91
N TRP A 460 -9.58 20.80 11.52
CA TRP A 460 -8.16 20.55 11.76
C TRP A 460 -7.93 19.22 12.49
N ASN A 461 -6.86 18.53 12.10
CA ASN A 461 -6.41 17.27 12.69
C ASN A 461 -7.54 16.23 12.84
N GLY A 462 -8.38 16.12 11.81
CA GLY A 462 -9.47 15.14 11.72
C GLY A 462 -10.63 15.40 12.68
N SER A 463 -10.73 16.60 13.26
CA SER A 463 -11.81 16.90 14.22
C SER A 463 -13.19 16.81 13.56
N CYS A 464 -14.09 16.07 14.21
CA CYS A 464 -15.46 15.86 13.77
C CYS A 464 -16.40 16.06 14.97
N LEU A 465 -17.38 16.95 14.84
CA LEU A 465 -18.42 17.17 15.83
C LEU A 465 -19.80 16.91 15.22
N THR A 466 -20.70 16.32 16.00
CA THR A 466 -22.09 16.11 15.58
C THR A 466 -23.09 16.68 16.58
N THR A 467 -24.26 17.05 16.07
CA THR A 467 -25.43 17.47 16.83
C THR A 467 -26.65 16.67 16.38
N GLN A 468 -27.56 16.41 17.33
CA GLN A 468 -28.90 15.88 17.05
C GLN A 468 -30.01 16.74 17.68
N ASP A 469 -29.68 17.92 18.20
CA ASP A 469 -30.62 18.84 18.87
C ASP A 469 -30.56 20.28 18.35
N GLY A 470 -30.07 20.48 17.12
CA GLY A 470 -29.98 21.80 16.48
C GLY A 470 -28.87 22.66 17.08
N GLY A 471 -27.71 22.04 17.36
CA GLY A 471 -26.52 22.69 17.89
C GLY A 471 -26.74 23.28 19.29
N ASN A 472 -27.69 22.76 20.07
CA ASN A 472 -27.77 23.07 21.50
C ASN A 472 -26.67 22.31 22.26
N THR A 473 -26.36 21.09 21.82
CA THR A 473 -25.22 20.31 22.26
C THR A 473 -24.45 19.76 21.06
N TRP A 474 -23.12 19.71 21.22
CA TRP A 474 -22.21 19.12 20.24
C TRP A 474 -21.40 18.03 20.92
N VAL A 475 -21.24 16.89 20.23
CA VAL A 475 -20.47 15.74 20.70
C VAL A 475 -19.31 15.53 19.75
N SER A 476 -18.12 15.26 20.28
CA SER A 476 -17.01 14.79 19.44
C SER A 476 -17.37 13.42 18.88
N ALA A 477 -17.44 13.34 17.56
CA ALA A 477 -17.47 12.08 16.85
C ALA A 477 -16.03 11.55 16.70
N GLY A 478 -15.83 10.49 15.89
CA GLY A 478 -14.51 9.91 15.63
C GLY A 478 -13.51 10.92 15.06
N ASN A 479 -12.26 10.51 14.90
CA ASN A 479 -11.22 11.33 14.29
C ASN A 479 -10.95 10.88 12.86
N ILE A 480 -10.90 11.83 11.92
CA ILE A 480 -10.64 11.56 10.50
C ILE A 480 -9.13 11.57 10.26
N PHE A 481 -8.49 10.44 10.58
CA PHE A 481 -7.08 10.12 10.26
C PHE A 481 -6.02 11.14 10.73
N HIS A 482 -6.33 11.97 11.73
CA HIS A 482 -5.43 13.01 12.24
C HIS A 482 -4.95 14.01 11.15
N LYS A 483 -5.78 14.23 10.13
CA LYS A 483 -5.48 15.12 8.99
C LYS A 483 -6.55 16.18 8.82
N ASP A 484 -6.16 17.35 8.32
CA ASP A 484 -7.10 18.45 8.11
C ASP A 484 -8.17 18.08 7.09
N VAL A 485 -9.45 18.29 7.46
CA VAL A 485 -10.63 18.03 6.61
C VAL A 485 -11.23 19.37 6.22
N TYR A 486 -11.11 19.72 4.94
CA TYR A 486 -11.46 21.06 4.43
C TYR A 486 -12.90 21.19 3.98
N GLY A 487 -13.51 20.11 3.48
CA GLY A 487 -14.90 20.09 3.02
C GLY A 487 -15.55 18.74 3.24
N PHE A 488 -16.87 18.72 3.38
CA PHE A 488 -17.66 17.49 3.47
C PHE A 488 -19.09 17.73 2.97
N ASP A 489 -19.80 16.63 2.67
CA ASP A 489 -21.22 16.67 2.36
C ASP A 489 -21.96 15.62 3.18
N LEU A 490 -22.93 16.07 3.99
CA LEU A 490 -23.73 15.24 4.89
C LEU A 490 -25.12 15.01 4.30
N VAL A 491 -25.26 13.89 3.58
CA VAL A 491 -26.53 13.49 2.98
C VAL A 491 -27.53 13.02 4.04
N ASN A 492 -27.07 12.18 4.98
CA ASN A 492 -27.85 11.70 6.11
C ASN A 492 -26.93 11.10 7.20
N THR A 493 -27.50 10.65 8.31
CA THR A 493 -26.72 10.05 9.43
C THR A 493 -25.98 8.75 9.07
N SER A 494 -26.25 8.16 7.91
CA SER A 494 -25.58 6.96 7.41
C SER A 494 -24.84 7.18 6.10
N LEU A 495 -24.67 8.43 5.68
CA LEU A 495 -23.91 8.76 4.48
C LEU A 495 -23.38 10.20 4.58
N ALA A 496 -22.07 10.32 4.75
CA ALA A 496 -21.33 11.55 4.51
C ALA A 496 -19.99 11.23 3.84
N TRP A 497 -19.50 12.16 3.05
CA TRP A 497 -18.15 12.12 2.47
C TRP A 497 -17.36 13.34 2.90
N ALA A 498 -16.06 13.15 3.15
CA ALA A 498 -15.15 14.18 3.61
C ALA A 498 -13.90 14.23 2.72
N SER A 499 -13.40 15.43 2.47
CA SER A 499 -12.19 15.72 1.71
C SER A 499 -11.24 16.63 2.47
N GLY A 500 -9.94 16.42 2.31
CA GLY A 500 -8.93 17.18 3.04
C GLY A 500 -7.51 16.96 2.57
N ALA A 501 -6.53 17.30 3.42
CA ALA A 501 -5.10 17.11 3.16
C ALA A 501 -4.76 15.61 3.04
N GLY A 502 -4.75 15.07 1.82
CA GLY A 502 -4.62 13.64 1.56
C GLY A 502 -5.78 12.81 2.13
N VAL A 503 -6.94 13.42 2.35
CA VAL A 503 -8.14 12.77 2.90
C VAL A 503 -9.20 12.69 1.82
N VAL A 504 -9.66 11.47 1.56
CA VAL A 504 -10.97 11.20 0.96
C VAL A 504 -11.57 10.07 1.79
N ALA A 505 -12.67 10.35 2.49
CA ALA A 505 -13.22 9.44 3.47
C ALA A 505 -14.74 9.40 3.41
N SER A 506 -15.33 8.27 3.81
CA SER A 506 -16.78 8.13 3.95
C SER A 506 -17.15 7.55 5.31
N THR A 507 -18.37 7.84 5.76
CA THR A 507 -18.92 7.29 7.01
C THR A 507 -20.33 6.76 6.81
N THR A 508 -20.65 5.69 7.53
CA THR A 508 -21.99 5.06 7.55
C THR A 508 -22.66 5.11 8.92
N ASP A 509 -22.00 5.71 9.91
CA ASP A 509 -22.39 5.71 11.33
C ASP A 509 -22.30 7.11 11.98
N PHE A 510 -22.62 8.12 11.17
CA PHE A 510 -22.67 9.52 11.55
C PHE A 510 -21.33 10.05 12.10
N GLY A 511 -20.23 9.65 11.44
CA GLY A 511 -18.87 10.10 11.76
C GLY A 511 -18.23 9.42 12.97
N SER A 512 -18.85 8.37 13.52
CA SER A 512 -18.26 7.59 14.61
C SER A 512 -17.03 6.83 14.12
N THR A 513 -17.10 6.30 12.90
CA THR A 513 -15.97 5.72 12.16
C THR A 513 -15.93 6.26 10.73
N TRP A 514 -14.73 6.28 10.15
CA TRP A 514 -14.47 6.75 8.80
C TRP A 514 -13.65 5.73 8.02
N GLU A 515 -14.08 5.43 6.81
CA GLU A 515 -13.39 4.55 5.88
C GLU A 515 -12.55 5.38 4.91
N ASN A 516 -11.29 4.99 4.70
CA ASN A 516 -10.40 5.66 3.76
C ASN A 516 -10.72 5.23 2.33
N GLN A 517 -11.08 6.18 1.47
CA GLN A 517 -11.46 5.98 0.07
C GLN A 517 -10.37 6.45 -0.90
N LEU A 518 -9.25 6.96 -0.39
CA LEU A 518 -8.18 7.57 -1.17
C LEU A 518 -7.61 6.65 -2.27
N SER A 519 -7.48 5.35 -1.99
CA SER A 519 -6.96 4.38 -2.96
C SER A 519 -7.84 4.23 -4.21
N GLN A 520 -9.11 4.66 -4.13
CA GLN A 520 -10.02 4.64 -5.27
C GLN A 520 -9.82 5.82 -6.21
N ILE A 521 -9.14 6.89 -5.75
CA ILE A 521 -8.96 8.13 -6.50
C ILE A 521 -7.72 8.01 -7.41
N PRO A 522 -7.86 8.13 -8.74
CA PRO A 522 -6.74 7.94 -9.65
C PRO A 522 -5.65 8.98 -9.46
N GLY A 523 -4.40 8.50 -9.30
CA GLY A 523 -3.21 9.35 -9.28
C GLY A 523 -3.10 10.28 -8.07
N SER A 524 -3.81 10.00 -6.98
CA SER A 524 -3.79 10.83 -5.78
C SER A 524 -3.13 10.19 -4.57
N GLY A 525 -2.54 9.01 -4.71
CA GLY A 525 -1.89 8.32 -3.60
C GLY A 525 -0.87 7.31 -4.07
N LEU A 526 0.10 7.02 -3.19
CA LEU A 526 1.14 6.02 -3.35
C LEU A 526 1.08 5.07 -2.16
N ASN A 527 1.84 3.97 -2.23
CA ASN A 527 1.93 3.02 -1.12
C ASN A 527 3.38 2.76 -0.76
N ASN A 528 3.70 2.83 0.53
CA ASN A 528 4.91 2.16 0.99
C ASN A 528 4.64 0.66 1.05
N VAL A 529 5.64 -0.16 0.74
CA VAL A 529 5.54 -1.62 0.86
C VAL A 529 6.21 -2.06 2.16
N VAL A 530 5.46 -2.72 3.05
CA VAL A 530 5.91 -3.09 4.39
C VAL A 530 5.80 -4.60 4.58
N ALA A 531 6.93 -5.28 4.74
CA ALA A 531 6.97 -6.69 5.16
C ALA A 531 7.45 -6.79 6.61
N THR A 532 6.82 -7.68 7.39
CA THR A 532 7.14 -7.83 8.83
C THR A 532 7.65 -9.21 9.16
N LYS A 533 8.79 -9.25 9.86
CA LYS A 533 9.30 -10.43 10.56
C LYS A 533 9.14 -10.25 12.05
N LEU A 534 8.16 -10.94 12.63
CA LEU A 534 7.84 -10.81 14.06
C LEU A 534 8.97 -11.33 14.95
N GLY A 535 9.31 -10.54 15.97
CA GLY A 535 10.25 -10.91 17.02
C GLY A 535 9.65 -11.93 18.00
N THR A 536 10.50 -12.81 18.54
CA THR A 536 10.07 -13.89 19.44
C THR A 536 9.90 -13.43 20.88
N MET A 537 10.60 -12.37 21.31
CA MET A 537 10.60 -11.88 22.69
C MET A 537 9.94 -10.50 22.83
N TYR A 538 10.21 -9.60 21.88
CA TYR A 538 9.73 -8.22 21.88
C TYR A 538 9.02 -7.90 20.55
N PRO A 539 7.82 -8.46 20.30
CA PRO A 539 7.14 -8.31 19.03
C PRO A 539 6.72 -6.85 18.72
N ASP A 540 6.50 -6.04 19.75
CA ASP A 540 6.05 -4.64 19.64
C ASP A 540 7.21 -3.62 19.53
N GLN A 541 8.46 -4.08 19.65
CA GLN A 541 9.67 -3.27 19.48
C GLN A 541 10.41 -3.72 18.24
N TYR A 542 10.79 -2.78 17.38
CA TYR A 542 11.28 -3.16 16.07
C TYR A 542 12.37 -2.27 15.50
N TYR A 543 13.22 -2.90 14.69
CA TYR A 543 14.17 -2.23 13.80
C TYR A 543 13.62 -2.24 12.37
N ILE A 544 13.98 -1.22 11.62
CA ILE A 544 13.62 -1.05 10.21
C ILE A 544 14.88 -1.14 9.36
N ILE A 545 14.80 -1.88 8.26
CA ILE A 545 15.71 -1.72 7.13
C ILE A 545 14.89 -1.18 5.96
N CYS A 546 15.35 -0.08 5.36
CA CYS A 546 14.56 0.65 4.37
C CYS A 546 15.39 1.26 3.24
N ALA A 547 14.67 1.63 2.19
CA ALA A 547 15.09 2.40 1.02
C ALA A 547 13.82 2.97 0.35
N HIS A 548 13.95 3.82 -0.67
CA HIS A 548 12.83 4.20 -1.53
C HIS A 548 12.89 3.49 -2.88
N TYR A 549 11.72 3.28 -3.47
CA TYR A 549 11.59 2.58 -4.75
C TYR A 549 11.10 3.47 -5.89
N ASP A 550 10.70 4.72 -5.64
CA ASP A 550 10.51 5.70 -6.70
C ASP A 550 11.86 6.26 -7.20
N ASP A 551 11.82 6.85 -8.40
CA ASP A 551 12.97 7.49 -9.07
C ASP A 551 12.44 8.61 -10.00
N THR A 552 13.31 9.54 -10.40
CA THR A 552 13.02 10.55 -11.42
C THR A 552 14.10 10.64 -12.48
N SER A 553 13.83 11.37 -13.56
CA SER A 553 14.85 11.57 -14.58
C SER A 553 14.67 12.87 -15.34
N ASN A 554 15.56 13.11 -16.30
CA ASN A 554 15.40 14.15 -17.30
C ASN A 554 14.23 13.91 -18.29
N ASP A 555 13.59 12.74 -18.27
CA ASP A 555 12.36 12.40 -19.00
C ASP A 555 11.47 11.42 -18.18
N PRO A 556 10.95 11.87 -17.04
CA PRO A 556 10.46 10.98 -15.98
C PRO A 556 9.18 10.22 -16.37
N MET A 557 8.38 10.77 -17.28
CA MET A 557 7.16 10.10 -17.79
C MET A 557 7.46 8.89 -18.68
N HIS A 558 8.65 8.79 -19.24
CA HIS A 558 8.95 7.77 -20.24
C HIS A 558 10.06 6.81 -19.82
N ARG A 559 11.02 7.28 -19.00
CA ARG A 559 12.13 6.46 -18.53
C ARG A 559 12.82 7.04 -17.31
N ALA A 560 12.64 6.41 -16.16
CA ALA A 560 13.38 6.68 -14.92
C ALA A 560 13.84 5.33 -14.36
N PRO A 561 15.02 4.83 -14.80
CA PRO A 561 15.52 3.51 -14.43
C PRO A 561 16.05 3.50 -12.99
N GLY A 562 16.81 4.52 -12.61
CA GLY A 562 17.25 4.74 -11.23
C GLY A 562 18.02 3.57 -10.61
N ALA A 563 18.86 2.90 -11.41
CA ALA A 563 19.46 1.64 -10.97
C ALA A 563 20.31 1.80 -9.70
N ASP A 564 20.95 2.96 -9.56
CA ASP A 564 21.60 3.37 -8.31
C ASP A 564 20.62 4.13 -7.41
N ASP A 565 19.77 4.97 -8.00
CA ASP A 565 18.87 5.92 -7.35
C ASP A 565 17.36 5.62 -7.56
N ASN A 566 16.67 4.94 -6.66
CA ASN A 566 17.27 4.11 -5.63
C ASN A 566 16.85 2.64 -5.75
N GLY A 567 16.97 2.13 -6.98
CA GLY A 567 16.89 0.69 -7.24
C GLY A 567 17.85 -0.07 -6.32
N SER A 568 19.08 0.43 -6.17
CA SER A 568 20.14 -0.21 -5.40
C SER A 568 19.77 -0.49 -3.94
N GLY A 569 19.25 0.51 -3.22
CA GLY A 569 18.74 0.34 -1.85
C GLY A 569 17.55 -0.62 -1.82
N THR A 570 16.60 -0.45 -2.75
CA THR A 570 15.41 -1.30 -2.85
C THR A 570 15.76 -2.78 -3.03
N SER A 571 16.66 -3.10 -3.97
CA SER A 571 17.09 -4.47 -4.24
C SER A 571 17.91 -5.07 -3.09
N ALA A 572 18.63 -4.26 -2.31
CA ALA A 572 19.30 -4.70 -1.09
C ALA A 572 18.32 -5.01 0.07
N VAL A 573 17.21 -4.27 0.21
CA VAL A 573 16.15 -4.59 1.19
C VAL A 573 15.46 -5.91 0.83
N ILE A 574 15.16 -6.13 -0.45
CA ILE A 574 14.60 -7.41 -0.94
C ILE A 574 15.56 -8.57 -0.63
N GLU A 575 16.87 -8.35 -0.83
CA GLU A 575 17.90 -9.33 -0.48
C GLU A 575 17.98 -9.58 1.04
N ALA A 576 17.83 -8.54 1.86
CA ALA A 576 17.75 -8.69 3.31
C ALA A 576 16.59 -9.60 3.70
N ALA A 577 15.40 -9.39 3.11
CA ALA A 577 14.24 -10.23 3.34
C ALA A 577 14.52 -11.70 2.96
N ARG A 578 15.16 -11.93 1.80
CA ARG A 578 15.57 -13.28 1.34
C ARG A 578 16.52 -13.96 2.31
N VAL A 579 17.55 -13.24 2.76
CA VAL A 579 18.62 -13.79 3.62
C VAL A 579 18.10 -14.06 5.02
N LEU A 580 17.26 -13.19 5.58
CA LEU A 580 16.84 -13.26 6.98
C LEU A 580 15.61 -14.15 7.22
N LYS A 581 14.95 -14.64 6.17
CA LYS A 581 13.68 -15.40 6.28
C LYS A 581 13.78 -16.61 7.20
N ASP A 582 14.89 -17.35 7.14
CA ASP A 582 15.09 -18.62 7.86
C ASP A 582 15.64 -18.43 9.29
N TYR A 583 15.90 -17.19 9.72
CA TYR A 583 16.42 -16.88 11.04
C TYR A 583 15.30 -16.41 11.98
N GLN A 584 15.54 -16.40 13.30
CA GLN A 584 14.61 -15.84 14.29
C GLN A 584 15.34 -14.82 15.16
N PHE A 585 14.62 -13.77 15.53
CA PHE A 585 15.15 -12.60 16.22
C PHE A 585 14.31 -12.29 17.44
N ASN A 586 14.92 -11.76 18.50
CA ASN A 586 14.20 -11.35 19.70
C ASN A 586 13.28 -10.16 19.40
N TYR A 587 13.77 -9.21 18.58
CA TYR A 587 13.03 -8.02 18.15
C TYR A 587 12.43 -8.20 16.77
N THR A 588 11.32 -7.51 16.51
CA THR A 588 10.69 -7.48 15.19
C THR A 588 11.59 -6.74 14.19
N ILE A 589 11.64 -7.23 12.96
CA ILE A 589 12.29 -6.55 11.83
C ILE A 589 11.19 -6.17 10.83
N LYS A 590 11.15 -4.90 10.42
CA LYS A 590 10.34 -4.45 9.29
C LYS A 590 11.23 -4.14 8.09
N PHE A 591 10.86 -4.68 6.93
CA PHE A 591 11.43 -4.31 5.63
C PHE A 591 10.47 -3.29 5.02
N VAL A 592 10.91 -2.05 4.88
CA VAL A 592 10.06 -0.95 4.43
C VAL A 592 10.63 -0.32 3.18
N LEU A 593 9.83 -0.27 2.12
CA LEU A 593 10.20 0.38 0.87
C LEU A 593 9.26 1.57 0.63
N PHE A 594 9.83 2.77 0.69
CA PHE A 594 9.10 4.02 0.63
C PHE A 594 8.84 4.45 -0.82
N ALA A 595 7.73 5.14 -1.03
CA ALA A 595 7.42 5.82 -2.27
C ALA A 595 7.45 7.34 -2.07
N GLY A 596 7.58 8.10 -3.15
CA GLY A 596 7.51 9.56 -3.12
C GLY A 596 8.69 10.24 -2.41
N GLU A 597 9.82 9.57 -2.27
CA GLU A 597 11.06 10.18 -1.76
C GLU A 597 11.46 11.36 -2.67
N GLU A 598 11.39 11.13 -3.98
CA GLU A 598 11.83 12.06 -5.03
C GLU A 598 10.95 13.30 -5.17
N GLN A 599 9.87 13.33 -4.41
CA GLN A 599 8.91 14.43 -4.33
C GLN A 599 8.91 15.09 -2.95
N GLY A 600 9.89 14.75 -2.10
CA GLY A 600 10.11 15.32 -0.79
C GLY A 600 9.74 14.37 0.35
N LEU A 601 10.29 13.15 0.36
CA LEU A 601 10.17 12.19 1.47
C LEU A 601 8.72 11.80 1.83
N LEU A 602 7.79 11.91 0.88
CA LEU A 602 6.35 11.89 1.16
C LEU A 602 5.93 10.57 1.85
N GLY A 603 6.48 9.44 1.41
CA GLY A 603 6.16 8.14 1.97
C GLY A 603 6.69 7.93 3.37
N SER A 604 7.94 8.31 3.64
CA SER A 604 8.53 8.16 4.97
C SER A 604 7.98 9.17 5.98
N GLU A 605 7.68 10.40 5.56
CA GLU A 605 6.99 11.38 6.41
C GLU A 605 5.61 10.86 6.82
N ALA A 606 4.82 10.33 5.88
CA ALA A 606 3.51 9.75 6.18
C ALA A 606 3.62 8.55 7.13
N TYR A 607 4.56 7.63 6.86
CA TYR A 607 4.77 6.45 7.71
C TYR A 607 5.14 6.82 9.15
N VAL A 608 6.06 7.78 9.30
CA VAL A 608 6.54 8.20 10.61
C VAL A 608 5.47 8.98 11.37
N ALA A 609 4.65 9.79 10.69
CA ALA A 609 3.51 10.47 11.29
C ALA A 609 2.51 9.46 11.88
N ASP A 610 2.16 8.42 11.12
CA ASP A 610 1.28 7.35 11.58
C ASP A 610 1.92 6.56 12.74
N ALA A 611 3.22 6.27 12.67
CA ALA A 611 3.96 5.62 13.76
C ALA A 611 3.96 6.46 15.06
N GLN A 612 4.12 7.80 14.97
CA GLN A 612 4.02 8.70 16.12
C GLN A 612 2.60 8.74 16.69
N ALA A 613 1.58 8.80 15.83
CA ALA A 613 0.18 8.80 16.24
C ALA A 613 -0.21 7.51 16.98
N ASN A 614 0.32 6.38 16.52
CA ASN A 614 0.10 5.06 17.13
C ASN A 614 0.97 4.79 18.37
N GLY A 615 2.03 5.58 18.59
CA GLY A 615 2.96 5.39 19.71
C GLY A 615 3.92 4.20 19.51
N ASP A 616 4.30 3.92 18.26
CA ASP A 616 5.15 2.79 17.88
C ASP A 616 6.55 2.87 18.51
N GLN A 617 7.14 1.70 18.84
CA GLN A 617 8.47 1.61 19.43
C GLN A 617 9.53 1.26 18.38
N ILE A 618 9.87 2.24 17.54
CA ILE A 618 10.96 2.13 16.55
C ILE A 618 12.30 2.31 17.25
N LEU A 619 13.10 1.24 17.31
CA LEU A 619 14.42 1.23 17.96
C LEU A 619 15.54 1.78 17.06
N GLY A 620 15.36 1.68 15.75
CA GLY A 620 16.36 2.11 14.78
C GLY A 620 15.91 1.87 13.34
N ALA A 621 16.11 2.84 12.45
CA ALA A 621 15.96 2.65 11.00
C ALA A 621 17.33 2.72 10.29
N LEU A 622 17.63 1.71 9.48
CA LEU A 622 18.83 1.64 8.64
C LEU A 622 18.39 1.89 7.20
N ASN A 623 18.58 3.12 6.74
CA ASN A 623 18.18 3.58 5.41
C ASN A 623 19.33 3.44 4.42
N MET A 624 19.09 2.76 3.30
CA MET A 624 20.05 2.60 2.20
C MET A 624 19.62 3.45 1.03
N ASP A 625 20.50 4.34 0.59
CA ASP A 625 20.25 5.21 -0.54
C ASP A 625 21.48 5.33 -1.40
N MET A 626 21.36 5.06 -2.71
CA MET A 626 22.46 5.11 -3.67
C MET A 626 23.70 4.37 -3.16
N ILE A 627 23.59 3.04 -3.10
CA ILE A 627 24.59 2.18 -2.43
C ILE A 627 25.41 1.36 -3.42
N ALA A 628 25.44 1.73 -4.70
CA ALA A 628 26.00 0.89 -5.75
C ALA A 628 26.98 1.56 -6.71
N TYR A 629 27.23 2.88 -6.65
CA TYR A 629 28.26 3.53 -7.46
C TYR A 629 29.58 3.76 -6.71
N ASP A 630 30.69 3.51 -7.40
CA ASP A 630 32.07 3.76 -6.96
C ASP A 630 32.94 3.94 -8.21
N GLY A 631 33.01 5.19 -8.69
CA GLY A 631 33.62 5.56 -9.97
C GLY A 631 35.15 5.49 -9.95
N ASN A 632 35.75 5.77 -8.80
CA ASN A 632 37.19 5.82 -8.60
C ASN A 632 37.78 4.49 -8.05
N ASN A 633 36.92 3.56 -7.61
CA ASN A 633 37.24 2.24 -7.04
C ASN A 633 38.06 2.29 -5.74
N ASP A 634 37.85 3.29 -4.90
CA ASP A 634 38.48 3.41 -3.58
C ASP A 634 37.65 2.77 -2.44
N GLY A 635 36.41 2.36 -2.74
CA GLY A 635 35.48 1.74 -1.80
C GLY A 635 35.01 2.68 -0.69
N SER A 636 35.15 4.00 -0.86
CA SER A 636 34.67 5.01 0.09
C SER A 636 33.14 5.05 0.13
N MET A 637 32.57 5.20 1.32
CA MET A 637 31.12 5.33 1.56
C MET A 637 30.88 6.21 2.78
N GLU A 638 29.68 6.76 2.95
CA GLU A 638 29.32 7.56 4.13
C GLU A 638 28.22 6.93 5.00
N ILE A 639 28.39 6.96 6.33
CA ILE A 639 27.31 6.71 7.29
C ILE A 639 26.96 8.01 7.99
N HIS A 640 25.71 8.45 7.84
CA HIS A 640 25.17 9.65 8.46
C HIS A 640 24.30 9.28 9.65
N ALA A 641 24.73 9.66 10.85
CA ALA A 641 24.03 9.36 12.10
C ALA A 641 23.49 10.60 12.83
N GLY A 642 23.81 11.81 12.37
CA GLY A 642 23.32 13.05 12.97
C GLY A 642 23.61 13.15 14.48
N ASN A 643 22.69 13.78 15.21
CA ASN A 643 22.89 14.16 16.62
C ASN A 643 22.15 13.28 17.65
N LEU A 644 21.26 12.37 17.20
CA LEU A 644 20.52 11.51 18.12
C LEU A 644 21.45 10.43 18.68
N ALA A 645 21.42 10.23 20.01
CA ALA A 645 22.31 9.27 20.67
C ALA A 645 22.10 7.84 20.16
N GLY A 646 20.85 7.42 19.93
CA GLY A 646 20.53 6.11 19.37
C GLY A 646 21.07 5.95 17.94
N SER A 647 20.95 6.98 17.10
CA SER A 647 21.53 6.97 15.75
C SER A 647 23.05 6.82 15.78
N GLN A 648 23.72 7.53 16.69
CA GLN A 648 25.17 7.44 16.82
C GLN A 648 25.63 6.06 17.31
N GLN A 649 24.84 5.39 18.16
CA GLN A 649 25.09 4.01 18.58
C GLN A 649 25.00 3.04 17.40
N ILE A 650 23.95 3.14 16.58
CA ILE A 650 23.78 2.33 15.37
C ILE A 650 24.94 2.59 14.40
N GLY A 651 25.24 3.86 14.11
CA GLY A 651 26.32 4.22 13.19
C GLY A 651 27.68 3.72 13.66
N SER A 652 28.02 3.89 14.95
CA SER A 652 29.29 3.41 15.51
C SER A 652 29.42 1.88 15.48
N LEU A 653 28.31 1.16 15.67
CA LEU A 653 28.27 -0.29 15.49
C LEU A 653 28.61 -0.67 14.05
N MET A 654 28.02 0.00 13.07
CA MET A 654 28.28 -0.25 11.65
C MET A 654 29.75 0.04 11.27
N VAL A 655 30.34 1.15 11.74
CA VAL A 655 31.78 1.43 11.52
C VAL A 655 32.66 0.29 12.05
N SER A 656 32.32 -0.22 13.24
CA SER A 656 33.06 -1.32 13.86
C SER A 656 32.91 -2.61 13.05
N ASN A 657 31.68 -2.93 12.63
CA ASN A 657 31.36 -4.11 11.83
C ASN A 657 32.07 -4.14 10.47
N ALA A 658 32.16 -3.00 9.79
CA ALA A 658 32.90 -2.89 8.52
C ALA A 658 34.37 -3.34 8.68
N SER A 659 34.99 -2.93 9.79
CA SER A 659 36.37 -3.31 10.13
C SER A 659 36.47 -4.78 10.57
N ASP A 660 35.56 -5.23 11.45
CA ASP A 660 35.58 -6.58 12.02
C ASP A 660 35.32 -7.67 10.97
N TRP A 661 34.52 -7.37 9.95
CA TRP A 661 34.23 -8.28 8.84
C TRP A 661 35.21 -8.14 7.67
N ASN A 662 36.17 -7.21 7.78
CA ASN A 662 37.17 -6.94 6.75
C ASN A 662 36.53 -6.73 5.37
N LEU A 663 35.44 -5.95 5.34
CA LEU A 663 34.77 -5.58 4.11
C LEU A 663 35.68 -4.63 3.30
N PRO A 664 35.72 -4.73 1.96
CA PRO A 664 36.58 -3.92 1.11
C PRO A 664 36.01 -2.50 0.90
N ILE A 665 35.67 -1.82 1.99
CA ILE A 665 35.07 -0.48 2.02
C ILE A 665 35.73 0.39 3.08
N THR A 666 35.73 1.70 2.84
CA THR A 666 36.22 2.71 3.79
C THR A 666 35.05 3.56 4.24
N VAL A 667 34.74 3.52 5.55
CA VAL A 667 33.58 4.22 6.10
C VAL A 667 33.96 5.64 6.54
N GLU A 668 33.36 6.64 5.91
CA GLU A 668 33.32 8.01 6.40
C GLU A 668 32.13 8.21 7.34
N TYR A 669 32.41 8.26 8.64
CA TYR A 669 31.37 8.41 9.65
C TYR A 669 31.04 9.87 9.96
N LYS A 670 29.80 10.30 9.69
CA LYS A 670 29.33 11.67 9.90
C LYS A 670 28.30 11.76 11.03
N THR A 671 28.59 12.57 12.04
CA THR A 671 27.66 12.95 13.12
C THR A 671 27.32 14.44 13.08
N SER A 672 28.26 15.26 12.60
CA SER A 672 28.07 16.67 12.25
C SER A 672 28.08 16.85 10.74
N ASN A 673 27.29 17.79 10.21
CA ASN A 673 27.07 17.98 8.76
C ASN A 673 26.50 16.73 8.07
N SER A 674 25.70 15.95 8.81
CA SER A 674 25.00 14.80 8.24
C SER A 674 23.95 15.24 7.22
N SER A 675 23.80 14.46 6.14
CA SER A 675 22.75 14.65 5.15
C SER A 675 21.37 14.34 5.74
N GLY A 676 20.37 15.14 5.37
CA GLY A 676 18.96 14.90 5.65
C GLY A 676 18.15 14.74 4.36
N ALA A 677 18.78 14.28 3.29
CA ALA A 677 18.22 14.20 1.94
C ALA A 677 17.79 12.77 1.56
N SER A 678 17.24 12.02 2.52
CA SER A 678 16.68 10.67 2.28
C SER A 678 15.73 10.30 3.44
N ASP A 679 15.05 9.17 3.34
CA ASP A 679 13.95 8.76 4.22
C ASP A 679 14.28 8.72 5.73
N HIS A 680 15.55 8.51 6.10
CA HIS A 680 15.99 8.56 7.50
C HIS A 680 15.74 9.92 8.16
N ALA A 681 15.66 11.00 7.38
CA ALA A 681 15.42 12.35 7.88
C ALA A 681 14.04 12.48 8.55
N SER A 682 13.01 11.82 7.99
CA SER A 682 11.66 11.76 8.56
C SER A 682 11.69 11.17 9.98
N PHE A 683 12.48 10.12 10.20
CA PHE A 683 12.68 9.51 11.52
C PHE A 683 13.38 10.45 12.50
N TRP A 684 14.44 11.16 12.06
CA TRP A 684 15.10 12.17 12.90
C TRP A 684 14.15 13.29 13.31
N GLY A 685 13.32 13.78 12.38
CA GLY A 685 12.30 14.80 12.64
C GLY A 685 11.31 14.37 13.74
N ALA A 686 10.98 13.09 13.78
CA ALA A 686 10.12 12.48 14.80
C ALA A 686 10.84 12.05 16.09
N GLY A 687 12.17 12.13 16.13
CA GLY A 687 12.97 11.72 17.30
C GLY A 687 13.29 10.22 17.36
N TYR A 688 13.01 9.45 16.31
CA TYR A 688 13.39 8.05 16.21
C TYR A 688 14.86 7.91 15.78
N PRO A 689 15.63 6.98 16.37
CA PRO A 689 16.97 6.67 15.88
C PRO A 689 16.94 6.18 14.42
N ALA A 690 17.75 6.78 13.58
CA ALA A 690 17.96 6.33 12.20
C ALA A 690 19.39 6.65 11.71
N VAL A 691 19.87 5.91 10.72
CA VAL A 691 21.12 6.16 10.00
C VAL A 691 20.88 6.09 8.50
N LEU A 692 21.59 6.91 7.74
CA LEU A 692 21.70 6.78 6.28
C LEU A 692 23.03 6.13 5.92
N ILE A 693 22.96 5.12 5.06
CA ILE A 693 24.07 4.47 4.38
C ILE A 693 23.99 4.90 2.92
N ILE A 694 25.02 5.59 2.44
CA ILE A 694 25.09 6.14 1.09
C ILE A 694 26.51 6.08 0.55
N GLU A 695 26.65 6.10 -0.76
CA GLU A 695 27.94 6.27 -1.42
C GLU A 695 28.68 7.57 -1.06
N ASP A 696 29.95 7.65 -1.44
CA ASP A 696 30.80 8.80 -1.14
C ASP A 696 30.35 10.04 -1.94
N PHE A 697 29.91 11.10 -1.25
CA PHE A 697 29.56 12.37 -1.89
C PHE A 697 30.74 13.03 -2.65
N SER A 698 31.98 12.64 -2.35
CA SER A 698 33.18 13.09 -3.08
C SER A 698 33.35 12.43 -4.44
N ASP A 699 32.69 11.29 -4.68
CA ASP A 699 32.64 10.53 -5.93
C ASP A 699 31.20 10.13 -6.29
N PHE A 700 30.28 11.08 -6.11
CA PHE A 700 28.85 10.87 -6.31
C PHE A 700 28.51 10.52 -7.77
N THR A 701 27.56 9.61 -7.98
CA THR A 701 27.18 9.15 -9.31
C THR A 701 26.80 10.31 -10.25
N PRO A 702 27.38 10.41 -11.46
CA PRO A 702 27.01 11.43 -12.43
C PRO A 702 25.72 11.10 -13.20
N TYR A 703 25.11 9.95 -12.90
CA TYR A 703 23.93 9.44 -13.60
C TYR A 703 22.61 9.67 -12.84
N TYR A 704 22.69 10.08 -11.57
CA TYR A 704 21.56 10.48 -10.71
C TYR A 704 20.55 11.34 -11.46
N HIS A 705 19.26 11.01 -11.32
CA HIS A 705 18.16 11.69 -12.03
C HIS A 705 18.33 11.75 -13.55
N THR A 706 18.89 10.71 -14.16
CA THR A 706 18.98 10.59 -15.61
C THR A 706 18.53 9.24 -16.13
N THR A 707 18.08 9.22 -17.39
CA THR A 707 17.79 7.99 -18.14
C THR A 707 18.99 7.02 -18.29
N ASN A 708 20.19 7.44 -17.88
CA ASN A 708 21.42 6.63 -17.92
C ASN A 708 21.78 6.00 -16.57
N ASP A 709 21.03 6.25 -15.49
CA ASP A 709 21.24 5.54 -14.24
C ASP A 709 20.81 4.07 -14.36
N ARG A 710 21.76 3.21 -14.67
CA ARG A 710 21.51 1.89 -15.28
C ARG A 710 22.43 0.86 -14.67
N LEU A 711 22.07 -0.42 -14.74
CA LEU A 711 22.89 -1.46 -14.10
C LEU A 711 24.35 -1.50 -14.53
N ILE A 712 24.65 -1.03 -15.73
CA ILE A 712 26.02 -0.99 -16.27
C ILE A 712 26.91 0.04 -15.56
N THR A 713 26.33 1.00 -14.84
CA THR A 713 27.07 2.03 -14.08
C THR A 713 27.43 1.57 -12.67
N LEU A 714 26.78 0.51 -12.17
CA LEU A 714 26.95 0.01 -10.81
C LEU A 714 28.25 -0.78 -10.62
N ASN A 715 28.85 -0.66 -9.43
CA ASN A 715 29.99 -1.43 -8.96
C ASN A 715 29.51 -2.64 -8.11
N PRO A 716 29.56 -3.87 -8.64
CA PRO A 716 28.97 -5.04 -7.96
C PRO A 716 29.67 -5.42 -6.66
N GLY A 717 30.99 -5.19 -6.55
CA GLY A 717 31.76 -5.55 -5.35
C GLY A 717 31.49 -4.59 -4.20
N TYR A 718 31.43 -3.29 -4.54
CA TYR A 718 31.07 -2.22 -3.62
C TYR A 718 29.63 -2.39 -3.13
N PHE A 719 28.68 -2.53 -4.05
CA PHE A 719 27.27 -2.72 -3.76
C PHE A 719 27.02 -3.90 -2.81
N LYS A 720 27.64 -5.06 -3.10
CA LYS A 720 27.57 -6.22 -2.21
C LYS A 720 28.06 -5.89 -0.79
N SER A 721 29.14 -5.13 -0.67
CA SER A 721 29.77 -4.83 0.62
C SER A 721 28.89 -3.92 1.49
N LEU A 722 28.23 -2.91 0.90
CA LEU A 722 27.28 -2.06 1.61
C LEU A 722 26.05 -2.87 2.07
N ALA A 723 25.50 -3.73 1.20
CA ALA A 723 24.40 -4.63 1.56
C ALA A 723 24.80 -5.59 2.70
N GLN A 724 26.02 -6.17 2.65
CA GLN A 724 26.56 -7.02 3.72
C GLN A 724 26.67 -6.28 5.04
N LEU A 725 27.19 -5.05 5.02
CA LEU A 725 27.33 -4.21 6.20
C LEU A 725 25.98 -3.96 6.86
N THR A 726 24.99 -3.53 6.08
CA THR A 726 23.66 -3.17 6.59
C THR A 726 22.90 -4.39 7.10
N ILE A 727 22.81 -5.47 6.32
CA ILE A 727 22.07 -6.69 6.68
C ILE A 727 22.67 -7.36 7.92
N GLY A 728 24.00 -7.48 7.98
CA GLY A 728 24.69 -8.05 9.13
C GLY A 728 24.48 -7.21 10.40
N SER A 729 24.54 -5.89 10.27
CA SER A 729 24.38 -4.97 11.41
C SER A 729 22.95 -4.99 11.95
N LEU A 730 21.95 -5.05 11.06
CA LEU A 730 20.56 -5.26 11.44
C LEU A 730 20.37 -6.57 12.21
N ALA A 731 20.95 -7.67 11.73
CA ALA A 731 20.85 -8.97 12.40
C ALA A 731 21.47 -8.97 13.81
N MET A 732 22.53 -8.18 14.02
CA MET A 732 23.09 -7.97 15.36
C MET A 732 22.17 -7.16 16.26
N LEU A 733 21.59 -6.06 15.75
CA LEU A 733 20.68 -5.19 16.49
C LEU A 733 19.38 -5.90 16.88
N ALA A 734 18.82 -6.71 15.99
CA ALA A 734 17.59 -7.44 16.22
C ALA A 734 17.75 -8.68 17.14
N GLU A 735 19.00 -9.03 17.49
CA GLU A 735 19.41 -10.13 18.38
C GLU A 735 18.87 -11.52 17.99
N LEU A 736 19.75 -12.39 17.49
CA LEU A 736 19.39 -13.77 17.15
C LEU A 736 18.83 -14.54 18.35
N ASP A 737 17.69 -15.19 18.15
CA ASP A 737 17.10 -16.09 19.16
C ASP A 737 17.91 -17.39 19.24
N THR A 738 18.71 -17.51 20.31
CA THR A 738 19.62 -18.63 20.57
C THR A 738 18.95 -19.99 20.81
N THR A 739 17.61 -20.05 20.90
CA THR A 739 16.88 -21.32 20.92
C THR A 739 16.85 -22.02 19.55
N THR A 740 17.28 -21.31 18.50
CA THR A 740 17.22 -21.73 17.10
C THR A 740 18.62 -22.03 16.54
N VAL A 741 19.29 -23.08 17.03
CA VAL A 741 20.44 -23.66 16.30
C VAL A 741 19.92 -24.78 15.40
N LEU A 742 19.50 -24.41 14.20
CA LEU A 742 19.30 -25.34 13.10
C LEU A 742 20.16 -24.87 11.93
N ILE A 743 21.31 -25.50 11.78
CA ILE A 743 22.03 -25.50 10.50
C ILE A 743 21.25 -26.46 9.60
N THR A 744 20.54 -25.93 8.61
CA THR A 744 20.24 -26.73 7.40
C THR A 744 21.49 -26.71 6.53
N ASP A 745 22.02 -27.90 6.25
CA ASP A 745 23.14 -28.09 5.33
C ASP A 745 22.89 -27.38 3.99
N GLU A 746 23.93 -26.66 3.55
CA GLU A 746 24.23 -26.12 2.22
C GLU A 746 23.25 -25.14 1.53
N LYS A 747 23.73 -23.88 1.44
CA LYS A 747 23.65 -22.96 0.28
C LYS A 747 22.36 -22.99 -0.54
N SER A 748 21.54 -21.96 -0.36
CA SER A 748 20.43 -21.62 -1.27
C SER A 748 20.94 -21.21 -2.67
N ILE A 749 21.16 -22.23 -3.48
CA ILE A 749 21.14 -22.23 -4.95
C ILE A 749 20.18 -23.39 -5.29
N PRO A 750 19.39 -23.35 -6.38
CA PRO A 750 18.36 -24.37 -6.66
C PRO A 750 18.80 -25.80 -6.32
N TYR A 751 17.93 -26.52 -5.60
CA TYR A 751 18.25 -27.77 -4.89
C TYR A 751 18.91 -28.84 -5.78
N ASP A 752 18.65 -28.82 -7.09
CA ASP A 752 19.32 -29.66 -8.08
C ASP A 752 19.14 -29.07 -9.50
N PHE A 753 19.74 -29.69 -10.52
CA PHE A 753 19.36 -29.38 -11.90
C PHE A 753 17.96 -29.97 -12.17
N TYR A 754 17.00 -29.13 -12.56
CA TYR A 754 15.63 -29.60 -12.84
C TYR A 754 15.31 -29.54 -14.32
N LEU A 755 14.69 -30.61 -14.82
CA LEU A 755 14.04 -30.66 -16.13
C LEU A 755 12.56 -30.97 -15.89
N TYR A 756 11.71 -29.96 -16.07
CA TYR A 756 10.27 -30.07 -15.82
C TYR A 756 9.59 -30.93 -16.87
N GLN A 757 8.41 -31.44 -16.51
CA GLN A 757 7.49 -32.02 -17.48
C GLN A 757 7.01 -30.91 -18.44
N ASN A 758 7.11 -31.14 -19.75
CA ASN A 758 6.68 -30.18 -20.75
C ASN A 758 5.17 -29.91 -20.65
N TYR A 759 4.74 -28.68 -20.94
CA TYR A 759 3.33 -28.30 -20.94
C TYR A 759 2.96 -27.50 -22.20
N PRO A 760 1.83 -27.81 -22.87
CA PRO A 760 0.92 -28.93 -22.59
C PRO A 760 1.58 -30.31 -22.86
N ASN A 761 1.04 -31.38 -22.28
CA ASN A 761 1.40 -32.79 -22.57
C ASN A 761 0.21 -33.72 -22.24
N PRO A 762 -0.51 -34.28 -23.24
CA PRO A 762 -0.20 -34.25 -24.66
C PRO A 762 -0.26 -32.85 -25.28
N PHE A 763 0.44 -32.63 -26.38
CA PHE A 763 0.48 -31.32 -27.07
C PHE A 763 0.17 -31.42 -28.56
N ASN A 764 -0.26 -30.30 -29.15
CA ASN A 764 -0.52 -30.12 -30.57
C ASN A 764 -0.54 -28.61 -30.95
N PRO A 765 0.30 -28.11 -31.87
CA PRO A 765 1.56 -28.69 -32.34
C PRO A 765 2.73 -28.37 -31.41
N SER A 766 2.56 -27.46 -30.44
CA SER A 766 3.66 -26.89 -29.66
C SER A 766 3.58 -27.18 -28.16
N THR A 767 4.75 -27.21 -27.51
CA THR A 767 4.88 -27.41 -26.06
C THR A 767 6.06 -26.62 -25.52
N THR A 768 5.98 -26.22 -24.26
CA THR A 768 7.05 -25.52 -23.55
C THR A 768 7.82 -26.50 -22.67
N ILE A 769 9.14 -26.51 -22.83
CA ILE A 769 10.08 -27.25 -21.99
C ILE A 769 10.74 -26.24 -21.06
N ALA A 770 10.53 -26.42 -19.75
CA ALA A 770 11.18 -25.60 -18.72
C ALA A 770 12.30 -26.38 -18.03
N TYR A 771 13.37 -25.70 -17.63
CA TYR A 771 14.46 -26.26 -16.85
C TYR A 771 15.15 -25.19 -15.99
N GLU A 772 15.83 -25.64 -14.93
CA GLU A 772 16.57 -24.77 -14.01
C GLU A 772 18.05 -25.13 -13.98
N LEU A 773 18.89 -24.09 -13.91
CA LEU A 773 20.34 -24.22 -13.80
C LEU A 773 20.82 -23.77 -12.42
N LYS A 774 21.43 -24.69 -11.67
CA LYS A 774 22.08 -24.42 -10.38
C LYS A 774 23.39 -23.62 -10.54
N LYS A 775 24.10 -23.79 -11.65
CA LYS A 775 25.38 -23.12 -11.92
C LYS A 775 25.52 -22.85 -13.41
N ALA A 776 26.29 -21.83 -13.76
CA ALA A 776 26.59 -21.52 -15.15
C ALA A 776 27.26 -22.73 -15.83
N GLY A 777 26.87 -23.02 -17.06
CA GLY A 777 27.39 -24.16 -17.79
C GLY A 777 26.90 -24.24 -19.23
N MET A 778 27.57 -25.08 -20.01
CA MET A 778 27.13 -25.40 -21.36
C MET A 778 25.89 -26.28 -21.29
N VAL A 779 24.75 -25.78 -21.77
CA VAL A 779 23.47 -26.49 -21.78
C VAL A 779 23.19 -27.01 -23.18
N LYS A 780 22.87 -28.30 -23.24
CA LYS A 780 22.42 -28.94 -24.48
C LYS A 780 21.06 -29.58 -24.29
N LEU A 781 20.05 -29.11 -25.04
CA LEU A 781 18.68 -29.65 -25.00
C LEU A 781 18.31 -30.31 -26.33
N GLU A 782 18.05 -31.60 -26.29
CA GLU A 782 17.83 -32.46 -27.47
C GLU A 782 16.50 -33.22 -27.40
N ILE A 783 15.86 -33.43 -28.55
CA ILE A 783 14.64 -34.25 -28.71
C ILE A 783 14.98 -35.55 -29.42
N PHE A 784 14.41 -36.67 -28.98
CA PHE A 784 14.60 -38.01 -29.52
C PHE A 784 13.25 -38.69 -29.80
N ASN A 785 13.21 -39.55 -30.81
CA ASN A 785 12.08 -40.46 -31.05
C ASN A 785 12.18 -41.73 -30.18
N CYS A 786 11.19 -42.62 -30.27
CA CYS A 786 11.15 -43.87 -29.50
C CYS A 786 12.25 -44.89 -29.88
N LEU A 787 12.92 -44.71 -31.02
CA LEU A 787 14.08 -45.50 -31.45
C LEU A 787 15.41 -44.95 -30.90
N GLY A 788 15.38 -43.80 -30.22
CA GLY A 788 16.56 -43.11 -29.69
C GLY A 788 17.29 -42.26 -30.72
N GLU A 789 16.70 -42.01 -31.90
CA GLU A 789 17.26 -41.13 -32.91
C GLU A 789 16.95 -39.67 -32.55
N ARG A 790 17.96 -38.79 -32.68
CA ARG A 790 17.79 -37.36 -32.38
C ARG A 790 17.01 -36.67 -33.49
N VAL A 791 15.90 -36.04 -33.10
CA VAL A 791 14.92 -35.37 -33.97
C VAL A 791 15.18 -33.87 -34.04
N ALA A 792 15.50 -33.24 -32.91
CA ALA A 792 15.77 -31.81 -32.83
C ALA A 792 16.87 -31.48 -31.80
N LEU A 793 17.61 -30.41 -32.04
CA LEU A 793 18.52 -29.75 -31.10
C LEU A 793 17.94 -28.36 -30.82
N LEU A 794 17.41 -28.16 -29.62
CA LEU A 794 16.72 -26.92 -29.25
C LEU A 794 17.67 -25.88 -28.65
N LYS A 795 18.76 -26.34 -28.04
CA LYS A 795 19.74 -25.48 -27.37
C LYS A 795 21.11 -26.14 -27.34
N ASP A 796 22.15 -25.36 -27.57
CA ASP A 796 23.57 -25.75 -27.43
C ASP A 796 24.40 -24.48 -27.16
N GLU A 797 24.28 -23.91 -25.96
CA GLU A 797 24.97 -22.67 -25.60
C GLU A 797 25.35 -22.62 -24.11
N TYR A 798 26.22 -21.67 -23.77
CA TYR A 798 26.56 -21.38 -22.39
C TYR A 798 25.46 -20.55 -21.74
N GLN A 799 24.93 -21.02 -20.61
CA GLN A 799 23.85 -20.37 -19.88
C GLN A 799 24.24 -20.14 -18.41
N LEU A 800 23.78 -19.03 -17.85
CA LEU A 800 24.00 -18.64 -16.44
C LEU A 800 23.06 -19.43 -15.50
N PRO A 801 23.23 -19.38 -14.17
CA PRO A 801 22.22 -19.95 -13.27
C PRO A 801 20.87 -19.25 -13.47
N GLY A 802 19.76 -19.99 -13.37
CA GLY A 802 18.42 -19.43 -13.54
C GLY A 802 17.42 -20.39 -14.17
N GLU A 803 16.18 -19.91 -14.32
CA GLU A 803 15.11 -20.63 -15.02
C GLU A 803 15.10 -20.32 -16.52
N TYR A 804 14.87 -21.37 -17.32
CA TYR A 804 14.84 -21.28 -18.77
C TYR A 804 13.61 -21.98 -19.33
N ARG A 805 13.05 -21.39 -20.39
CA ARG A 805 11.90 -21.95 -21.13
C ARG A 805 12.18 -21.96 -22.62
N ILE A 806 11.93 -23.09 -23.27
CA ILE A 806 12.09 -23.27 -24.71
C ILE A 806 10.81 -23.87 -25.29
N ILE A 807 10.29 -23.25 -26.35
CA ILE A 807 9.13 -23.73 -27.08
C ILE A 807 9.59 -24.66 -28.20
N TRP A 808 9.06 -25.90 -28.22
CA TRP A 808 9.22 -26.80 -29.35
C TRP A 808 7.91 -26.88 -30.15
N GLN A 809 7.99 -26.63 -31.45
CA GLN A 809 6.84 -26.56 -32.36
C GLN A 809 6.48 -27.93 -32.99
N GLY A 810 7.00 -29.04 -32.44
CA GLY A 810 6.77 -30.37 -33.01
C GLY A 810 7.43 -30.57 -34.38
N THR A 811 8.60 -29.96 -34.59
CA THR A 811 9.36 -30.02 -35.85
C THR A 811 10.76 -30.64 -35.67
N ASP A 812 11.31 -31.19 -36.74
CA ASP A 812 12.72 -31.63 -36.78
C ASP A 812 13.68 -30.44 -37.00
N ASN A 813 15.00 -30.69 -37.02
CA ASN A 813 16.02 -29.66 -37.27
C ASN A 813 15.93 -28.96 -38.64
N HIS A 814 15.14 -29.48 -39.58
CA HIS A 814 14.91 -28.86 -40.89
C HIS A 814 13.57 -28.09 -40.92
N GLY A 815 12.85 -28.03 -39.80
CA GLY A 815 11.56 -27.36 -39.67
C GLY A 815 10.37 -28.21 -40.14
N TYR A 816 10.56 -29.50 -40.46
CA TYR A 816 9.45 -30.36 -40.90
C TYR A 816 8.67 -30.93 -39.70
N PRO A 817 7.33 -30.91 -39.72
CA PRO A 817 6.52 -31.49 -38.65
C PRO A 817 6.77 -32.99 -38.45
N VAL A 818 6.93 -33.40 -37.20
CA VAL A 818 7.17 -34.82 -36.84
C VAL A 818 5.84 -35.58 -36.69
N SER A 819 5.85 -36.92 -36.68
CA SER A 819 4.63 -37.73 -36.58
C SER A 819 4.04 -37.74 -35.16
N SER A 820 2.73 -37.96 -35.02
CA SER A 820 2.12 -38.21 -33.70
C SER A 820 2.80 -39.39 -33.02
N GLY A 821 3.11 -39.27 -31.73
CA GLY A 821 3.82 -40.31 -31.02
C GLY A 821 4.50 -39.84 -29.75
N ILE A 822 5.23 -40.78 -29.14
CA ILE A 822 6.02 -40.54 -27.93
C ILE A 822 7.41 -40.05 -28.33
N TYR A 823 7.82 -38.95 -27.72
CA TYR A 823 9.17 -38.38 -27.83
C TYR A 823 9.82 -38.30 -26.45
N LEU A 824 11.15 -38.26 -26.44
CA LEU A 824 11.95 -38.02 -25.25
C LEU A 824 12.72 -36.71 -25.43
N TYR A 825 12.76 -35.86 -24.42
CA TYR A 825 13.66 -34.70 -24.41
C TYR A 825 14.70 -34.88 -23.32
N ARG A 826 15.94 -34.48 -23.64
CA ARG A 826 17.11 -34.68 -22.80
C ARG A 826 17.89 -33.38 -22.68
N MET A 827 18.16 -32.99 -21.44
CA MET A 827 19.07 -31.89 -21.12
C MET A 827 20.41 -32.47 -20.66
N SER A 828 21.52 -31.91 -21.14
CA SER A 828 22.88 -32.24 -20.71
C SER A 828 23.62 -30.98 -20.24
N ILE A 829 24.28 -31.08 -19.08
CA ILE A 829 25.07 -30.01 -18.48
C ILE A 829 26.33 -30.63 -17.86
N GLY A 830 27.49 -30.40 -18.45
CA GLY A 830 28.70 -31.15 -18.10
C GLY A 830 28.47 -32.66 -18.24
N ASP A 831 28.72 -33.42 -17.16
CA ASP A 831 28.53 -34.87 -17.12
C ASP A 831 27.08 -35.31 -16.78
N GLN A 832 26.22 -34.39 -16.35
CA GLN A 832 24.86 -34.72 -15.94
C GLN A 832 23.90 -34.75 -17.12
N ARG A 833 22.96 -35.71 -17.09
CA ARG A 833 21.92 -35.90 -18.11
C ARG A 833 20.57 -36.15 -17.47
N LEU A 834 19.59 -35.31 -17.80
CA LEU A 834 18.20 -35.45 -17.36
C LEU A 834 17.32 -35.71 -18.57
N GLN A 835 16.33 -36.58 -18.42
CA GLN A 835 15.39 -36.92 -19.50
C GLN A 835 13.95 -37.02 -19.02
N ARG A 836 13.02 -36.72 -19.93
CA ARG A 836 11.57 -36.78 -19.72
C ARG A 836 10.87 -37.22 -21.00
N LYS A 837 9.62 -37.65 -20.87
CA LYS A 837 8.77 -38.14 -21.96
C LYS A 837 7.69 -37.12 -22.29
N MET A 838 7.39 -36.95 -23.57
CA MET A 838 6.28 -36.13 -24.07
C MET A 838 5.47 -36.86 -25.14
N LEU A 839 4.21 -36.47 -25.31
CA LEU A 839 3.26 -37.08 -26.24
C LEU A 839 2.70 -36.03 -27.21
N LEU A 840 3.01 -36.18 -28.50
CA LEU A 840 2.45 -35.37 -29.57
C LEU A 840 1.21 -36.07 -30.14
N LEU A 841 0.06 -35.41 -30.13
CA LEU A 841 -1.20 -35.90 -30.71
C LEU A 841 -1.66 -34.93 -31.79
N LYS A 842 -1.56 -35.32 -33.06
CA LYS A 842 -2.16 -34.57 -34.17
C LYS A 842 -3.67 -34.68 -34.22
#